data_AF-A0A349DXN3-F1
#
_entry.id   AF-A0A349DXN3-F1
#
_cell.length_a   1.000
_cell.length_b   1.000
_cell.length_c   1.000
_cell.angle_alpha   90.00
_cell.angle_beta   90.00
_cell.angle_gamma   90.00
#
_symmetry.space_group_name_H-M   'P 1'
#
loop_
_entity.id
_entity.type
_entity.pdbx_description
1 polymer ?
#
loop_
_entity_poly.entity_id
_entity_poly.type
_entity_poly.pdbx_seq_one_letter_code
_entity_poly.pdbx_strand_id
1 'polypeptide(L)'
;MKKNLPTFLLVVLLHTLGGIYSFLQAQHQYFICPPCNSPCDTIQFHKGGICPTCRMRLKPGELPPKISSEYPILQKMKTEAYDQSQVMHTISVLSDVYGPRLMGTPNYYKSVQWIQKELKKWGIQAINTPSFDQKHRGWSVQNFSMVMVSPNRMPVQVYPQAYTAGTNGLKKGEVVLLENWRKVDQWKGKLKDKVVLLGNSYQPVSSQYQPFTRRFTNKQLKQAAQNPDPNHRVIGYLGRRSIVQAIRWSYNRRREKKEFFEFCKREGVIALVEASDYPYGILHADGNRNIPSYMHTHQISPIASFVMANEHFGRLVRLLKLGYKPQLEVNLQVKFYNNPAYNVNLLANIPGTDTQLKSEKVVIGGHLDSWHAGTGAVDNASGAAVMMEAMRILKKVGVQPRRTIQLALWGGEEQIFAGSRRFTAQTLGNIRTGVLKSDQKKITAYFNLDNGAGKIRGIYLMGNQSIGPYFQKHLKPFPKSSTLTTQYTDQTDHEFFDALNIPGFQFIQDPLDYISAIHHTNLDTYEYVPESDVKYNALLVAYLVYKIAQQDKMLPRKPFNSPKPSTKGNVTFRLPGFAKAKEVNLVGNFNNWSLFGTPMTKDEKGWYCRLPLSPGRYLYKFFIDGVWTNHPETPKAALKKDGKGHGGLTEIIVNK
;
A
#
# COMPACT_ATOMS: atom_id res chain seq x y z
N MET A 1 -14.14 -47.13 78.60
CA MET A 1 -15.53 -47.65 78.64
C MET A 1 -15.95 -48.05 77.23
N LYS A 2 -16.47 -49.27 77.08
CA LYS A 2 -17.38 -49.84 76.06
C LYS A 2 -18.04 -48.79 75.11
N LYS A 3 -18.25 -48.96 73.79
CA LYS A 3 -18.82 -50.11 73.04
C LYS A 3 -18.83 -49.85 71.51
N ASN A 4 -18.99 -50.94 70.77
CA ASN A 4 -19.13 -51.13 69.32
C ASN A 4 -20.31 -50.41 68.61
N LEU A 5 -20.04 -49.93 67.37
CA LEU A 5 -20.73 -50.06 66.05
C LEU A 5 -22.27 -50.30 65.93
N PRO A 6 -22.94 -49.87 64.82
CA PRO A 6 -22.79 -50.57 63.53
C PRO A 6 -22.74 -49.70 62.24
N THR A 7 -21.88 -50.15 61.33
CA THR A 7 -21.51 -49.60 60.01
C THR A 7 -22.48 -49.97 58.87
N PHE A 8 -23.72 -50.36 59.14
CA PHE A 8 -24.59 -50.96 58.11
C PHE A 8 -25.57 -49.98 57.42
N LEU A 9 -25.73 -48.75 57.90
CA LEU A 9 -26.60 -47.74 57.26
C LEU A 9 -25.88 -46.80 56.27
N LEU A 10 -24.55 -46.79 56.23
CA LEU A 10 -23.81 -45.83 55.39
C LEU A 10 -23.64 -46.31 53.93
N VAL A 11 -23.76 -47.61 53.66
CA VAL A 11 -23.45 -48.18 52.33
C VAL A 11 -24.60 -48.02 51.33
N VAL A 12 -25.85 -47.96 51.80
CA VAL A 12 -27.03 -47.81 50.92
C VAL A 12 -27.26 -46.35 50.48
N LEU A 13 -26.81 -45.36 51.27
CA LEU A 13 -26.91 -43.94 50.92
C LEU A 13 -25.82 -43.45 49.94
N LEU A 14 -24.69 -44.18 49.84
CA LEU A 14 -23.60 -43.81 48.92
C LEU A 14 -23.83 -44.26 47.47
N HIS A 15 -24.71 -45.24 47.22
CA HIS A 15 -24.99 -45.73 45.86
C HIS A 15 -26.09 -44.94 45.12
N THR A 16 -26.89 -44.14 45.81
CA THR A 16 -27.92 -43.29 45.18
C THR A 16 -27.46 -41.86 44.92
N LEU A 17 -26.40 -41.38 45.60
CA LEU A 17 -25.82 -40.04 45.38
C LEU A 17 -24.75 -39.99 44.27
N GLY A 18 -24.14 -41.13 43.92
CA GLY A 18 -23.16 -41.22 42.82
C GLY A 18 -23.77 -41.10 41.42
N GLY A 19 -25.09 -41.29 41.27
CA GLY A 19 -25.78 -41.26 39.98
C GLY A 19 -26.28 -39.88 39.51
N ILE A 20 -26.27 -38.86 40.39
CA ILE A 20 -26.86 -37.54 40.10
C ILE A 20 -25.77 -36.47 39.83
N TYR A 21 -24.49 -36.73 40.14
CA TYR A 21 -23.39 -35.80 39.87
C TYR A 21 -22.85 -35.82 38.42
N SER A 22 -23.43 -36.65 37.54
CA SER A 22 -22.96 -36.81 36.15
C SER A 22 -23.74 -35.99 35.11
N PHE A 23 -24.66 -35.12 35.53
CA PHE A 23 -25.39 -34.23 34.63
C PHE A 23 -25.46 -32.81 35.22
N LEU A 24 -24.34 -32.06 35.17
CA LEU A 24 -24.25 -30.58 35.15
C LEU A 24 -22.79 -30.09 35.36
N GLN A 25 -21.82 -30.63 34.63
CA GLN A 25 -20.53 -29.94 34.45
C GLN A 25 -20.56 -29.12 33.16
N ALA A 26 -21.04 -27.89 33.24
CA ALA A 26 -20.69 -26.88 32.26
C ALA A 26 -19.18 -26.63 32.38
N GLN A 27 -18.39 -27.10 31.41
CA GLN A 27 -16.95 -26.84 31.33
C GLN A 27 -16.65 -25.34 31.49
N HIS A 28 -16.22 -24.92 32.68
CA HIS A 28 -15.71 -23.57 32.88
C HIS A 28 -14.31 -23.52 32.26
N GLN A 29 -14.22 -23.02 31.03
CA GLN A 29 -12.93 -22.76 30.38
C GLN A 29 -12.30 -21.51 31.02
N TYR A 30 -11.17 -21.68 31.70
CA TYR A 30 -10.37 -20.56 32.18
C TYR A 30 -9.53 -19.97 31.03
N PHE A 31 -9.41 -18.64 30.99
CA PHE A 31 -8.58 -17.91 30.04
C PHE A 31 -7.32 -17.36 30.73
N ILE A 32 -6.17 -17.37 30.04
CA ILE A 32 -4.92 -16.80 30.57
C ILE A 32 -4.85 -15.31 30.21
N CYS A 33 -4.80 -14.43 31.20
CA CYS A 33 -4.69 -12.98 30.98
C CYS A 33 -3.32 -12.61 30.37
N PRO A 34 -3.22 -12.10 29.12
CA PRO A 34 -1.93 -11.91 28.45
C PRO A 34 -0.92 -11.00 29.18
N PRO A 35 -1.33 -9.90 29.85
CA PRO A 35 -0.41 -9.07 30.61
C PRO A 35 0.22 -9.71 31.85
N CYS A 36 -0.44 -10.69 32.49
CA CYS A 36 0.00 -11.21 33.81
C CYS A 36 -0.04 -12.74 33.96
N ASN A 37 -0.36 -13.45 32.87
CA ASN A 37 -0.36 -14.90 32.76
C ASN A 37 -1.24 -15.65 33.79
N SER A 38 -2.22 -14.97 34.41
CA SER A 38 -3.10 -15.57 35.43
C SER A 38 -4.37 -16.18 34.83
N PRO A 39 -4.86 -17.34 35.34
CA PRO A 39 -6.16 -17.91 34.96
C PRO A 39 -7.31 -16.99 35.38
N CYS A 40 -8.24 -16.72 34.47
CA CYS A 40 -9.40 -15.85 34.68
C CYS A 40 -10.68 -16.52 34.18
N ASP A 41 -11.79 -16.25 34.86
CA ASP A 41 -13.12 -16.70 34.44
C ASP A 41 -13.54 -16.01 33.12
N THR A 42 -13.85 -16.81 32.11
CA THR A 42 -14.27 -16.36 30.77
C THR A 42 -15.56 -15.53 30.79
N ILE A 43 -16.48 -15.78 31.73
CA ILE A 43 -17.75 -15.05 31.81
C ILE A 43 -17.52 -13.59 32.24
N GLN A 44 -16.63 -13.37 33.21
CA GLN A 44 -16.22 -12.03 33.62
C GLN A 44 -15.39 -11.34 32.51
N PHE A 45 -14.57 -12.10 31.80
CA PHE A 45 -13.74 -11.61 30.69
C PHE A 45 -14.57 -11.05 29.52
N HIS A 46 -15.68 -11.72 29.17
CA HIS A 46 -16.54 -11.31 28.07
C HIS A 46 -17.35 -10.02 28.32
N LYS A 47 -17.51 -9.60 29.59
CA LYS A 47 -18.30 -8.41 29.97
C LYS A 47 -17.45 -7.15 30.23
N GLY A 48 -16.17 -7.16 29.87
CA GLY A 48 -15.26 -6.02 30.13
C GLY A 48 -14.75 -5.99 31.56
N GLY A 49 -14.52 -7.18 32.14
CA GLY A 49 -14.03 -7.35 33.50
C GLY A 49 -12.62 -6.78 33.72
N ILE A 50 -12.32 -6.57 35.00
CA ILE A 50 -11.00 -6.20 35.49
C ILE A 50 -10.28 -7.49 35.87
N CYS A 51 -9.07 -7.72 35.34
CA CYS A 51 -8.28 -8.87 35.77
C CYS A 51 -8.07 -8.81 37.30
N PRO A 52 -8.40 -9.87 38.07
CA PRO A 52 -8.29 -9.84 39.52
C PRO A 52 -6.83 -9.73 39.99
N THR A 53 -5.88 -10.24 39.20
CA THR A 53 -4.45 -10.20 39.51
C THR A 53 -3.81 -8.85 39.17
N CYS A 54 -3.92 -8.38 37.92
CA CYS A 54 -3.20 -7.18 37.47
C CYS A 54 -4.05 -5.91 37.41
N ARG A 55 -5.35 -6.00 37.75
CA ARG A 55 -6.31 -4.88 37.75
C ARG A 55 -6.48 -4.13 36.41
N MET A 56 -5.95 -4.68 35.32
CA MET A 56 -6.13 -4.09 33.99
C MET A 56 -7.58 -4.28 33.52
N ARG A 57 -8.21 -3.20 33.06
CA ARG A 57 -9.58 -3.19 32.53
C ARG A 57 -9.54 -3.49 31.04
N LEU A 58 -10.05 -4.65 30.64
CA LEU A 58 -10.11 -5.05 29.24
C LEU A 58 -11.42 -4.57 28.60
N LYS A 59 -11.35 -4.08 27.36
CA LYS A 59 -12.55 -3.59 26.67
C LYS A 59 -13.36 -4.77 26.13
N PRO A 60 -14.70 -4.77 26.23
CA PRO A 60 -15.53 -5.78 25.58
C PRO A 60 -15.21 -5.87 24.08
N GLY A 61 -14.67 -7.01 23.64
CA GLY A 61 -14.35 -7.28 22.23
C GLY A 61 -12.87 -7.30 21.84
N GLU A 62 -11.95 -7.27 22.82
CA GLU A 62 -10.50 -7.55 22.62
C GLU A 62 -10.16 -9.05 22.59
N LEU A 63 -11.10 -9.93 22.94
CA LEU A 63 -10.93 -11.36 22.76
C LEU A 63 -10.92 -11.74 21.27
N PRO A 64 -10.13 -12.75 20.86
CA PRO A 64 -10.22 -13.29 19.51
C PRO A 64 -11.67 -13.71 19.24
N PRO A 65 -12.24 -13.42 18.05
CA PRO A 65 -13.64 -13.74 17.77
C PRO A 65 -13.94 -15.20 18.09
N LYS A 66 -15.09 -15.45 18.74
CA LYS A 66 -15.69 -16.79 18.87
C LYS A 66 -16.11 -17.19 17.45
N ILE A 67 -15.21 -17.87 16.74
CA ILE A 67 -15.50 -18.42 15.42
C ILE A 67 -16.44 -19.60 15.68
N SER A 68 -17.52 -19.71 14.90
CA SER A 68 -18.48 -20.81 15.01
C SER A 68 -17.81 -22.16 14.73
N SER A 69 -18.29 -23.24 15.37
CA SER A 69 -17.90 -24.62 15.04
C SER A 69 -18.25 -25.01 13.60
N GLU A 70 -19.15 -24.25 12.95
CA GLU A 70 -19.52 -24.37 11.53
C GLU A 70 -18.36 -24.21 10.54
N TYR A 71 -17.20 -23.69 10.96
CA TYR A 71 -16.03 -23.49 10.10
C TYR A 71 -14.79 -24.27 10.59
N PRO A 72 -14.77 -25.62 10.52
CA PRO A 72 -13.71 -26.44 11.11
C PRO A 72 -12.30 -26.07 10.62
N ILE A 73 -12.15 -25.74 9.33
CA ILE A 73 -10.84 -25.35 8.79
C ILE A 73 -10.35 -24.00 9.33
N LEU A 74 -11.28 -23.06 9.54
CA LEU A 74 -10.95 -21.75 10.08
C LEU A 74 -10.52 -21.84 11.54
N GLN A 75 -11.08 -22.78 12.31
CA GLN A 75 -10.64 -23.05 13.68
C GLN A 75 -9.19 -23.54 13.72
N LYS A 76 -8.81 -24.47 12.83
CA LYS A 76 -7.41 -24.93 12.73
C LYS A 76 -6.46 -23.80 12.38
N MET A 77 -6.86 -22.91 11.47
CA MET A 77 -6.07 -21.73 11.10
C MET A 77 -5.91 -20.73 12.24
N LYS A 78 -6.90 -20.63 13.14
CA LYS A 78 -6.89 -19.65 14.24
C LYS A 78 -5.72 -19.88 15.19
N THR A 79 -5.46 -21.13 15.60
CA THR A 79 -4.34 -21.46 16.48
C THR A 79 -3.00 -21.07 15.85
N GLU A 80 -2.81 -21.37 14.57
CA GLU A 80 -1.60 -20.96 13.85
C GLU A 80 -1.44 -19.45 13.75
N ALA A 81 -2.54 -18.72 13.52
CA ALA A 81 -2.53 -17.28 13.31
C ALA A 81 -2.38 -16.44 14.59
N TYR A 82 -2.80 -16.96 15.76
CA TYR A 82 -2.75 -16.21 17.02
C TYR A 82 -1.69 -16.74 17.99
N ASP A 83 -1.68 -18.05 18.21
CA ASP A 83 -0.90 -18.69 19.27
C ASP A 83 0.50 -19.08 18.78
N GLN A 84 0.61 -19.44 17.50
CA GLN A 84 1.87 -19.88 16.86
C GLN A 84 2.33 -18.92 15.75
N SER A 85 1.89 -17.66 15.82
CA SER A 85 2.12 -16.73 14.72
C SER A 85 3.58 -16.32 14.58
N GLN A 86 4.05 -16.21 13.35
CA GLN A 86 5.39 -15.71 13.03
C GLN A 86 5.36 -14.33 12.37
N VAL A 87 4.19 -13.68 12.30
CA VAL A 87 4.03 -12.42 11.57
C VAL A 87 4.89 -11.31 12.18
N MET A 88 4.88 -11.12 13.50
CA MET A 88 5.67 -10.08 14.16
C MET A 88 7.17 -10.36 14.10
N HIS A 89 7.57 -11.64 14.19
CA HIS A 89 8.97 -12.02 13.98
C HIS A 89 9.42 -11.69 12.55
N THR A 90 8.58 -12.00 11.57
CA THR A 90 8.86 -11.69 10.16
C THR A 90 9.00 -10.18 9.94
N ILE A 91 8.08 -9.38 10.50
CA ILE A 91 8.15 -7.92 10.42
C ILE A 91 9.46 -7.41 11.04
N SER A 92 9.79 -7.84 12.26
CA SER A 92 11.04 -7.44 12.95
C SER A 92 12.29 -7.84 12.16
N VAL A 93 12.34 -9.02 11.55
CA VAL A 93 13.50 -9.38 10.71
C VAL A 93 13.58 -8.47 9.48
N LEU A 94 12.45 -8.21 8.81
CA LEU A 94 12.43 -7.34 7.64
C LEU A 94 12.78 -5.89 7.99
N SER A 95 12.27 -5.34 9.10
CA SER A 95 12.47 -3.94 9.50
C SER A 95 13.74 -3.73 10.31
N ASP A 96 14.02 -4.54 11.33
CA ASP A 96 15.04 -4.24 12.33
C ASP A 96 16.40 -4.84 11.92
N VAL A 97 16.39 -6.06 11.34
CA VAL A 97 17.63 -6.73 10.90
C VAL A 97 18.07 -6.22 9.53
N TYR A 98 17.15 -6.17 8.56
CA TYR A 98 17.48 -5.66 7.22
C TYR A 98 17.34 -4.15 7.11
N GLY A 99 16.66 -3.48 8.03
CA GLY A 99 16.53 -2.03 7.98
C GLY A 99 15.69 -1.59 6.79
N PRO A 100 15.97 -0.38 6.26
CA PRO A 100 15.41 0.06 5.00
C PRO A 100 15.81 -0.85 3.84
N ARG A 101 14.83 -1.19 3.00
CA ARG A 101 14.97 -2.13 1.87
C ARG A 101 14.77 -1.44 0.53
N LEU A 102 15.36 -0.25 0.34
CA LEU A 102 15.28 0.48 -0.93
C LEU A 102 15.73 -0.41 -2.10
N MET A 103 15.01 -0.35 -3.24
CA MET A 103 15.30 -1.20 -4.39
C MET A 103 16.77 -1.08 -4.85
N GLY A 104 17.34 -2.21 -5.26
CA GLY A 104 18.70 -2.28 -5.78
C GLY A 104 19.78 -2.20 -4.71
N THR A 105 19.42 -2.27 -3.42
CA THR A 105 20.37 -2.30 -2.30
C THR A 105 20.69 -3.72 -1.83
N PRO A 106 21.85 -3.93 -1.17
CA PRO A 106 22.14 -5.20 -0.51
C PRO A 106 21.09 -5.61 0.54
N ASN A 107 20.50 -4.65 1.26
CA ASN A 107 19.50 -4.94 2.29
C ASN A 107 18.22 -5.53 1.69
N TYR A 108 17.73 -4.93 0.60
CA TYR A 108 16.63 -5.50 -0.18
C TYR A 108 16.94 -6.93 -0.66
N TYR A 109 18.11 -7.15 -1.26
CA TYR A 109 18.43 -8.47 -1.80
C TYR A 109 18.64 -9.53 -0.71
N LYS A 110 19.26 -9.15 0.43
CA LYS A 110 19.43 -10.06 1.56
C LYS A 110 18.09 -10.43 2.22
N SER A 111 17.12 -9.50 2.27
CA SER A 111 15.78 -9.81 2.77
C SER A 111 15.08 -10.83 1.86
N VAL A 112 15.18 -10.69 0.53
CA VAL A 112 14.71 -11.69 -0.43
C VAL A 112 15.32 -13.06 -0.15
N GLN A 113 16.66 -13.14 0.02
CA GLN A 113 17.35 -14.39 0.31
C GLN A 113 16.91 -15.02 1.64
N TRP A 114 16.62 -14.22 2.66
CA TRP A 114 16.10 -14.69 3.93
C TRP A 114 14.69 -15.24 3.79
N ILE A 115 13.80 -14.53 3.09
CA ILE A 115 12.43 -15.01 2.82
C ILE A 115 12.46 -16.35 2.09
N GLN A 116 13.36 -16.53 1.11
CA GLN A 116 13.52 -17.82 0.43
C GLN A 116 13.88 -18.95 1.40
N LYS A 117 14.75 -18.69 2.37
CA LYS A 117 15.12 -19.67 3.41
C LYS A 117 13.95 -19.97 4.34
N GLU A 118 13.22 -18.95 4.79
CA GLU A 118 12.07 -19.15 5.68
C GLU A 118 10.93 -19.90 4.99
N LEU A 119 10.57 -19.52 3.76
CA LEU A 119 9.57 -20.25 2.98
C LEU A 119 9.98 -21.71 2.77
N LYS A 120 11.26 -21.98 2.52
CA LYS A 120 11.79 -23.35 2.41
C LYS A 120 11.62 -24.13 3.71
N LYS A 121 11.87 -23.52 4.88
CA LYS A 121 11.61 -24.13 6.20
C LYS A 121 10.13 -24.48 6.40
N TRP A 122 9.22 -23.70 5.83
CA TRP A 122 7.78 -23.97 5.84
C TRP A 122 7.33 -24.96 4.75
N GLY A 123 8.27 -25.54 3.99
CA GLY A 123 7.97 -26.49 2.91
C GLY A 123 7.36 -25.83 1.68
N ILE A 124 7.69 -24.55 1.43
CA ILE A 124 7.26 -23.77 0.27
C ILE A 124 8.50 -23.40 -0.53
N GLN A 125 8.54 -23.81 -1.80
CA GLN A 125 9.64 -23.43 -2.68
C GLN A 125 9.40 -22.03 -3.26
N ALA A 126 10.37 -21.15 -3.02
CA ALA A 126 10.41 -19.80 -3.58
C ALA A 126 11.39 -19.73 -4.77
N ILE A 127 11.02 -18.96 -5.78
CA ILE A 127 11.83 -18.64 -6.95
C ILE A 127 11.94 -17.12 -7.08
N ASN A 128 13.15 -16.64 -7.36
CA ASN A 128 13.34 -15.25 -7.75
C ASN A 128 13.04 -15.14 -9.24
N THR A 129 12.40 -14.04 -9.65
CA THR A 129 12.36 -13.72 -11.07
C THR A 129 13.77 -13.39 -11.55
N PRO A 130 14.05 -13.54 -12.85
CA PRO A 130 15.17 -12.82 -13.46
C PRO A 130 15.08 -11.33 -13.08
N SER A 131 16.25 -10.67 -13.05
CA SER A 131 16.30 -9.24 -12.77
C SER A 131 15.32 -8.48 -13.67
N PHE A 132 14.41 -7.72 -13.06
CA PHE A 132 13.38 -7.00 -13.81
C PHE A 132 13.94 -5.76 -14.50
N ASP A 133 15.10 -5.25 -14.07
CA ASP A 133 15.77 -4.13 -14.72
C ASP A 133 17.29 -4.13 -14.51
N GLN A 134 18.01 -3.97 -15.62
CA GLN A 134 19.47 -3.89 -15.69
C GLN A 134 20.01 -2.47 -15.45
N LYS A 135 19.14 -1.46 -15.50
CA LYS A 135 19.53 -0.04 -15.46
C LYS A 135 19.19 0.63 -14.14
N HIS A 136 18.45 -0.04 -13.24
CA HIS A 136 18.17 0.49 -11.91
C HIS A 136 19.40 0.36 -11.02
N ARG A 137 19.74 1.46 -10.32
CA ARG A 137 20.79 1.52 -9.30
C ARG A 137 20.18 1.53 -7.91
N GLY A 138 20.87 0.92 -6.95
CA GLY A 138 20.62 1.12 -5.52
C GLY A 138 21.36 2.32 -4.96
N TRP A 139 20.98 2.74 -3.77
CA TRP A 139 21.58 3.86 -3.06
C TRP A 139 21.41 3.71 -1.55
N SER A 140 22.40 4.11 -0.76
CA SER A 140 22.33 4.14 0.71
C SER A 140 23.11 5.30 1.31
N VAL A 141 22.60 5.83 2.42
CA VAL A 141 23.32 6.78 3.28
C VAL A 141 24.40 6.02 4.08
N GLN A 142 25.58 6.60 4.23
CA GLN A 142 26.67 6.06 5.06
C GLN A 142 26.91 6.93 6.29
N ASN A 143 26.89 8.24 6.10
CA ASN A 143 27.04 9.23 7.17
C ASN A 143 26.44 10.56 6.70
N PHE A 144 25.87 11.34 7.62
CA PHE A 144 25.45 12.71 7.33
C PHE A 144 25.42 13.56 8.59
N SER A 145 25.60 14.86 8.42
CA SER A 145 25.41 15.85 9.48
C SER A 145 25.03 17.20 8.88
N MET A 146 24.16 17.93 9.56
CA MET A 146 23.87 19.32 9.25
C MET A 146 23.76 20.13 10.54
N VAL A 147 24.57 21.19 10.64
CA VAL A 147 24.62 22.06 11.83
C VAL A 147 24.57 23.50 11.38
N MET A 148 23.66 24.28 11.95
CA MET A 148 23.73 25.74 11.83
C MET A 148 24.82 26.23 12.77
N VAL A 149 25.76 27.02 12.26
CA VAL A 149 26.90 27.56 13.02
C VAL A 149 26.83 29.07 13.22
N SER A 150 25.92 29.75 12.50
CA SER A 150 25.66 31.19 12.64
C SER A 150 24.17 31.45 12.31
N PRO A 151 23.47 32.37 13.01
CA PRO A 151 23.97 33.29 14.05
C PRO A 151 24.14 32.64 15.43
N ASN A 152 23.55 31.47 15.65
CA ASN A 152 23.83 30.64 16.81
C ASN A 152 23.98 29.18 16.37
N ARG A 153 24.65 28.40 17.21
CA ARG A 153 24.90 26.99 16.91
C ARG A 153 23.66 26.15 17.19
N MET A 154 23.21 25.31 16.25
CA MET A 154 22.09 24.38 16.44
C MET A 154 22.23 23.15 15.52
N PRO A 155 22.12 21.92 16.05
CA PRO A 155 21.91 20.74 15.22
C PRO A 155 20.63 20.87 14.39
N VAL A 156 20.69 20.57 13.10
CA VAL A 156 19.52 20.64 12.23
C VAL A 156 18.97 19.25 12.01
N GLN A 157 17.72 19.03 12.41
CA GLN A 157 16.97 17.83 12.08
C GLN A 157 16.68 17.77 10.57
N VAL A 158 17.41 16.90 9.88
CA VAL A 158 17.33 16.65 8.45
C VAL A 158 17.49 15.16 8.15
N TYR A 159 17.08 14.75 6.96
CA TYR A 159 17.42 13.44 6.41
C TYR A 159 17.74 13.55 4.91
N PRO A 160 18.73 12.80 4.37
CA PRO A 160 19.07 12.87 2.96
C PRO A 160 17.95 12.33 2.05
N GLN A 161 17.74 12.94 0.88
CA GLN A 161 16.81 12.45 -0.13
C GLN A 161 17.40 11.33 -0.98
N ALA A 162 16.56 10.37 -1.39
CA ALA A 162 17.00 9.18 -2.11
C ALA A 162 17.73 9.52 -3.44
N TYR A 163 18.78 8.75 -3.75
CA TYR A 163 19.56 8.85 -5.00
C TYR A 163 20.33 10.18 -5.22
N THR A 164 20.46 11.02 -4.19
CA THR A 164 21.31 12.21 -4.24
C THR A 164 22.80 11.87 -4.15
N ALA A 165 23.67 12.76 -4.64
CA ALA A 165 25.12 12.70 -4.47
C ALA A 165 25.55 13.11 -3.04
N GLY A 166 26.78 12.76 -2.66
CA GLY A 166 27.38 13.24 -1.42
C GLY A 166 27.95 14.67 -1.56
N THR A 167 28.41 15.25 -0.45
CA THR A 167 29.04 16.59 -0.41
C THR A 167 30.56 16.55 -0.65
N ASN A 168 31.16 15.36 -0.74
CA ASN A 168 32.61 15.14 -0.79
C ASN A 168 33.34 15.80 0.39
N GLY A 169 32.93 15.43 1.60
CA GLY A 169 33.45 15.95 2.86
C GLY A 169 32.59 17.05 3.47
N LEU A 170 33.06 17.59 4.60
CA LEU A 170 32.40 18.68 5.30
C LEU A 170 32.51 19.97 4.48
N LYS A 171 31.37 20.63 4.26
CA LYS A 171 31.27 21.91 3.56
C LYS A 171 30.57 22.92 4.45
N LYS A 172 30.95 24.18 4.37
CA LYS A 172 30.32 25.28 5.09
C LYS A 172 29.80 26.30 4.09
N GLY A 173 28.53 26.67 4.19
CA GLY A 173 27.88 27.56 3.24
C GLY A 173 26.85 28.47 3.88
N GLU A 174 26.73 29.67 3.32
CA GLU A 174 25.63 30.57 3.64
C GLU A 174 24.32 30.02 3.07
N VAL A 175 23.24 30.19 3.83
CA VAL A 175 21.90 29.78 3.43
C VAL A 175 21.28 30.82 2.50
N VAL A 176 20.69 30.37 1.40
CA VAL A 176 19.87 31.21 0.50
C VAL A 176 18.52 30.56 0.28
N LEU A 177 17.48 31.38 0.10
CA LEU A 177 16.14 30.90 -0.21
C LEU A 177 15.84 31.06 -1.69
N LEU A 178 15.44 29.95 -2.33
CA LEU A 178 15.04 29.91 -3.72
C LEU A 178 13.57 29.47 -3.80
N GLU A 179 12.69 30.46 -3.76
CA GLU A 179 11.23 30.24 -3.67
C GLU A 179 10.65 29.53 -4.91
N ASN A 180 11.26 29.78 -6.07
CA ASN A 180 10.82 29.21 -7.34
C ASN A 180 12.00 28.66 -8.14
N TRP A 181 12.15 27.34 -8.12
CA TRP A 181 13.19 26.60 -8.86
C TRP A 181 13.14 26.81 -10.37
N ARG A 182 12.03 27.30 -10.94
CA ARG A 182 11.95 27.59 -12.39
C ARG A 182 12.62 28.89 -12.79
N LYS A 183 12.88 29.80 -11.84
CA LYS A 183 13.52 31.09 -12.12
C LYS A 183 15.02 30.99 -11.81
N VAL A 184 15.74 30.08 -12.47
CA VAL A 184 17.19 29.87 -12.22
C VAL A 184 18.06 31.02 -12.72
N ASP A 185 17.67 31.69 -13.81
CA ASP A 185 18.50 32.70 -14.47
C ASP A 185 18.86 33.87 -13.55
N GLN A 186 17.94 34.28 -12.66
CA GLN A 186 18.19 35.35 -11.68
C GLN A 186 19.28 34.99 -10.64
N TRP A 187 19.61 33.70 -10.53
CA TRP A 187 20.57 33.14 -9.58
C TRP A 187 21.92 32.76 -10.22
N LYS A 188 22.09 32.93 -11.53
CA LYS A 188 23.33 32.61 -12.23
C LYS A 188 24.52 33.36 -11.62
N GLY A 189 25.59 32.64 -11.29
CA GLY A 189 26.80 33.14 -10.64
C GLY A 189 26.66 33.49 -9.16
N LYS A 190 25.51 33.22 -8.51
CA LYS A 190 25.23 33.64 -7.12
C LYS A 190 25.17 32.49 -6.12
N LEU A 191 25.26 31.25 -6.57
CA LEU A 191 24.97 30.06 -5.77
C LEU A 191 26.20 29.24 -5.36
N LYS A 192 27.40 29.67 -5.76
CA LYS A 192 28.65 29.01 -5.39
C LYS A 192 28.81 28.94 -3.87
N ASP A 193 29.08 27.73 -3.38
CA ASP A 193 29.29 27.42 -1.96
C ASP A 193 28.10 27.80 -1.06
N LYS A 194 26.87 27.82 -1.62
CA LYS A 194 25.63 28.08 -0.87
C LYS A 194 24.89 26.80 -0.51
N VAL A 195 24.13 26.86 0.59
CA VAL A 195 23.07 25.88 0.90
C VAL A 195 21.73 26.49 0.52
N VAL A 196 21.00 25.84 -0.38
CA VAL A 196 19.78 26.38 -0.97
C VAL A 196 18.56 25.76 -0.32
N LEU A 197 17.76 26.59 0.34
CA LEU A 197 16.40 26.25 0.74
C LEU A 197 15.48 26.34 -0.49
N LEU A 198 14.73 25.27 -0.77
CA LEU A 198 13.86 25.18 -1.94
C LEU A 198 12.40 25.34 -1.57
N GLY A 199 11.75 26.28 -2.25
CA GLY A 199 10.32 26.52 -2.15
C GLY A 199 9.87 27.26 -0.90
N ASN A 200 8.57 27.55 -0.85
CA ASN A 200 7.92 28.30 0.21
C ASN A 200 6.93 27.46 1.03
N SER A 201 7.02 26.13 0.92
CA SER A 201 6.03 25.21 1.45
C SER A 201 6.13 24.96 2.96
N TYR A 202 6.93 25.73 3.70
CA TYR A 202 6.93 25.64 5.16
C TYR A 202 5.63 26.23 5.69
N GLN A 203 4.82 25.40 6.33
CA GLN A 203 3.51 25.83 6.86
C GLN A 203 3.64 26.17 8.34
N PRO A 204 2.97 27.22 8.85
CA PRO A 204 2.72 27.34 10.27
C PRO A 204 1.98 26.09 10.73
N VAL A 205 2.57 25.34 11.66
CA VAL A 205 1.97 24.11 12.18
C VAL A 205 0.77 24.49 13.03
N SER A 206 -0.45 24.37 12.48
CA SER A 206 -1.66 24.33 13.32
C SER A 206 -1.89 22.90 13.75
N SER A 207 -1.48 22.58 14.97
CA SER A 207 -1.71 21.31 15.66
C SER A 207 -3.17 21.10 16.08
N GLN A 208 -4.04 22.08 15.84
CA GLN A 208 -5.31 22.20 16.54
C GLN A 208 -6.45 21.31 16.01
N TYR A 209 -6.32 20.65 14.84
CA TYR A 209 -7.52 20.18 14.14
C TYR A 209 -7.50 18.77 13.51
N GLN A 210 -6.46 17.94 13.68
CA GLN A 210 -6.41 16.61 13.05
C GLN A 210 -5.94 15.51 14.03
N PRO A 211 -6.79 14.51 14.36
CA PRO A 211 -6.31 13.33 15.06
C PRO A 211 -5.29 12.57 14.21
N PHE A 212 -4.16 12.22 14.83
CA PHE A 212 -3.08 11.43 14.24
C PHE A 212 -3.55 10.04 13.82
N THR A 213 -4.09 9.26 14.75
CA THR A 213 -4.50 7.89 14.47
C THR A 213 -6.02 7.78 14.28
N ARG A 214 -6.47 7.04 13.27
CA ARG A 214 -7.91 6.84 12.97
C ARG A 214 -8.22 5.43 12.51
N ARG A 215 -9.38 4.92 12.92
CA ARG A 215 -10.01 3.72 12.34
C ARG A 215 -11.28 4.11 11.59
N PHE A 216 -11.68 3.32 10.61
CA PHE A 216 -12.94 3.58 9.93
C PHE A 216 -14.11 3.34 10.87
N THR A 217 -15.00 4.34 10.95
CA THR A 217 -16.28 4.20 11.65
C THR A 217 -17.23 3.32 10.85
N ASN A 218 -18.20 2.70 11.53
CA ASN A 218 -19.26 1.94 10.86
C ASN A 218 -20.06 2.80 9.86
N LYS A 219 -20.23 4.10 10.15
CA LYS A 219 -20.89 5.05 9.25
C LYS A 219 -20.12 5.20 7.93
N GLN A 220 -18.79 5.42 8.00
CA GLN A 220 -17.95 5.52 6.80
C GLN A 220 -17.96 4.23 5.99
N LEU A 221 -17.84 3.07 6.64
CA LEU A 221 -17.88 1.78 5.95
C LEU A 221 -19.23 1.51 5.28
N LYS A 222 -20.34 1.85 5.95
CA LYS A 222 -21.69 1.74 5.38
C LYS A 222 -21.87 2.67 4.18
N GLN A 223 -21.42 3.92 4.29
CA GLN A 223 -21.46 4.88 3.18
C GLN A 223 -20.65 4.39 1.98
N ALA A 224 -19.45 3.84 2.21
CA ALA A 224 -18.65 3.26 1.14
C ALA A 224 -19.31 2.02 0.50
N ALA A 225 -19.92 1.14 1.30
CA ALA A 225 -20.62 -0.03 0.79
C ALA A 225 -21.86 0.32 -0.04
N GLN A 226 -22.52 1.42 0.31
CA GLN A 226 -23.72 1.91 -0.38
C GLN A 226 -23.39 2.86 -1.54
N ASN A 227 -22.12 3.18 -1.77
CA ASN A 227 -21.70 4.08 -2.82
C ASN A 227 -21.93 3.44 -4.21
N PRO A 228 -22.83 3.98 -5.04
CA PRO A 228 -23.09 3.40 -6.36
C PRO A 228 -21.97 3.69 -7.35
N ASP A 229 -21.24 4.80 -7.18
CA ASP A 229 -20.20 5.28 -8.09
C ASP A 229 -18.82 4.73 -7.68
N PRO A 230 -18.25 3.78 -8.43
CA PRO A 230 -16.93 3.22 -8.13
C PRO A 230 -15.79 4.24 -8.23
N ASN A 231 -15.96 5.35 -8.97
CA ASN A 231 -14.94 6.38 -9.14
C ASN A 231 -15.00 7.47 -8.06
N HIS A 232 -16.11 7.56 -7.33
CA HIS A 232 -16.24 8.45 -6.19
C HIS A 232 -15.63 7.80 -4.94
N ARG A 233 -14.51 8.33 -4.45
CA ARG A 233 -13.88 7.80 -3.24
C ARG A 233 -14.52 8.34 -1.96
N VAL A 234 -15.09 7.45 -1.16
CA VAL A 234 -15.70 7.72 0.15
C VAL A 234 -14.75 7.36 1.30
N ILE A 235 -13.94 6.31 1.12
CA ILE A 235 -12.96 5.83 2.11
C ILE A 235 -11.61 5.54 1.44
N GLY A 236 -10.56 5.44 2.26
CA GLY A 236 -9.18 5.27 1.79
C GLY A 236 -8.51 6.61 1.47
N TYR A 237 -7.43 6.56 0.71
CA TYR A 237 -6.58 7.74 0.46
C TYR A 237 -7.10 8.56 -0.71
N LEU A 238 -7.69 9.73 -0.38
CA LEU A 238 -8.21 10.68 -1.36
C LEU A 238 -7.06 11.31 -2.16
N GLY A 239 -7.29 11.60 -3.44
CA GLY A 239 -6.30 12.28 -4.30
C GLY A 239 -5.18 11.41 -4.87
N ARG A 240 -5.17 10.10 -4.63
CA ARG A 240 -4.24 9.17 -5.31
C ARG A 240 -4.55 9.10 -6.82
N ARG A 241 -3.49 9.02 -7.64
CA ARG A 241 -3.52 8.92 -9.11
C ARG A 241 -3.52 7.45 -9.53
N SER A 242 -4.04 7.10 -10.71
CA SER A 242 -3.85 5.74 -11.24
C SER A 242 -2.37 5.43 -11.50
N ILE A 243 -1.99 4.16 -11.61
CA ILE A 243 -0.60 3.76 -11.92
C ILE A 243 -0.04 4.44 -13.19
N VAL A 244 -0.85 4.58 -14.26
CA VAL A 244 -0.39 5.21 -15.52
C VAL A 244 -0.07 6.68 -15.29
N GLN A 245 -0.91 7.38 -14.53
CA GLN A 245 -0.72 8.77 -14.18
C GLN A 245 0.48 8.95 -13.26
N ALA A 246 0.64 8.10 -12.25
CA ALA A 246 1.78 8.12 -11.34
C ALA A 246 3.10 7.91 -12.10
N ILE A 247 3.14 6.92 -13.02
CA ILE A 247 4.29 6.66 -13.89
C ILE A 247 4.64 7.90 -14.73
N ARG A 248 3.66 8.44 -15.45
CA ARG A 248 3.87 9.57 -16.36
C ARG A 248 4.26 10.85 -15.60
N TRP A 249 3.59 11.12 -14.48
CA TRP A 249 3.90 12.24 -13.59
C TRP A 249 5.34 12.15 -13.08
N SER A 250 5.79 10.97 -12.66
CA SER A 250 7.16 10.74 -12.20
C SER A 250 8.20 11.01 -13.31
N TYR A 251 7.95 10.51 -14.53
CA TYR A 251 8.81 10.81 -15.68
C TYR A 251 8.86 12.29 -16.05
N ASN A 252 7.69 12.95 -16.09
CA ASN A 252 7.60 14.37 -16.42
C ASN A 252 8.35 15.23 -15.39
N ARG A 253 8.22 14.93 -14.10
CA ARG A 253 8.94 15.65 -13.04
C ARG A 253 10.45 15.54 -13.17
N ARG A 254 10.97 14.33 -13.39
CA ARG A 254 12.41 14.13 -13.62
C ARG A 254 12.90 14.93 -14.83
N ARG A 255 12.14 14.94 -15.92
CA ARG A 255 12.47 15.70 -17.13
C ARG A 255 12.45 17.20 -16.86
N GLU A 256 11.39 17.72 -16.27
CA GLU A 256 11.20 19.15 -15.99
C GLU A 256 12.26 19.72 -15.03
N LYS A 257 12.77 18.91 -14.09
CA LYS A 257 13.74 19.36 -13.09
C LYS A 257 15.20 19.03 -13.42
N LYS A 258 15.45 18.26 -14.48
CA LYS A 258 16.81 17.84 -14.85
C LYS A 258 17.75 19.05 -15.01
N GLU A 259 17.32 20.04 -15.78
CA GLU A 259 18.10 21.25 -16.03
C GLU A 259 18.38 22.05 -14.75
N PHE A 260 17.41 22.13 -13.84
CA PHE A 260 17.57 22.79 -12.55
C PHE A 260 18.68 22.13 -11.71
N PHE A 261 18.69 20.80 -11.60
CA PHE A 261 19.74 20.10 -10.85
C PHE A 261 21.12 20.19 -11.51
N GLU A 262 21.17 20.17 -12.85
CA GLU A 262 22.41 20.40 -13.60
C GLU A 262 22.91 21.84 -13.42
N PHE A 263 22.02 22.82 -13.38
CA PHE A 263 22.35 24.21 -13.03
C PHE A 263 22.94 24.31 -11.63
N CYS A 264 22.30 23.76 -10.61
CA CYS A 264 22.84 23.77 -9.24
C CYS A 264 24.22 23.09 -9.15
N LYS A 265 24.43 22.01 -9.92
CA LYS A 265 25.74 21.35 -10.02
C LYS A 265 26.80 22.25 -10.64
N ARG A 266 26.49 22.93 -11.75
CA ARG A 266 27.41 23.86 -12.43
C ARG A 266 27.75 25.07 -11.57
N GLU A 267 26.78 25.59 -10.83
CA GLU A 267 26.95 26.73 -9.94
C GLU A 267 27.79 26.41 -8.68
N GLY A 268 28.01 25.13 -8.36
CA GLY A 268 28.74 24.74 -7.15
C GLY A 268 27.91 24.88 -5.87
N VAL A 269 26.60 24.61 -5.95
CA VAL A 269 25.74 24.55 -4.76
C VAL A 269 26.17 23.38 -3.86
N ILE A 270 26.28 23.62 -2.55
CA ILE A 270 26.68 22.60 -1.56
C ILE A 270 25.55 21.59 -1.35
N ALA A 271 24.35 22.08 -1.06
CA ALA A 271 23.20 21.24 -0.79
C ALA A 271 21.88 21.93 -1.13
N LEU A 272 20.89 21.12 -1.49
CA LEU A 272 19.48 21.50 -1.60
C LEU A 272 18.74 21.01 -0.36
N VAL A 273 17.84 21.83 0.16
CA VAL A 273 17.01 21.47 1.30
C VAL A 273 15.56 21.81 0.99
N GLU A 274 14.63 20.87 1.20
CA GLU A 274 13.19 21.15 1.21
C GLU A 274 12.60 20.97 2.61
N ALA A 275 11.52 21.69 2.91
CA ALA A 275 10.78 21.50 4.15
C ALA A 275 10.02 20.17 4.12
N SER A 276 10.03 19.43 5.23
CA SER A 276 9.08 18.35 5.47
C SER A 276 7.66 18.92 5.43
N ASP A 277 6.75 18.16 4.85
CA ASP A 277 5.31 18.45 4.82
C ASP A 277 4.61 17.96 6.08
N TYR A 278 5.35 17.31 6.99
CA TYR A 278 4.86 16.93 8.32
C TYR A 278 5.35 17.87 9.42
N PRO A 279 4.51 18.10 10.44
CA PRO A 279 4.91 18.79 11.67
C PRO A 279 5.69 17.89 12.65
N TYR A 280 6.08 18.46 13.80
CA TYR A 280 6.66 17.75 14.95
C TYR A 280 8.04 17.14 14.68
N GLY A 281 8.79 17.74 13.75
CA GLY A 281 10.09 17.21 13.34
C GLY A 281 10.03 15.92 12.54
N ILE A 282 8.84 15.46 12.12
CA ILE A 282 8.71 14.27 11.26
C ILE A 282 9.32 14.57 9.89
N LEU A 283 10.20 13.70 9.42
CA LEU A 283 10.95 13.86 8.19
C LEU A 283 10.42 12.91 7.12
N HIS A 284 9.79 13.48 6.09
CA HIS A 284 9.30 12.74 4.93
C HIS A 284 10.34 12.77 3.81
N ALA A 285 11.30 11.84 3.90
CA ALA A 285 12.45 11.75 3.00
C ALA A 285 12.23 10.61 1.98
N ASP A 286 11.60 10.97 0.86
CA ASP A 286 11.27 10.05 -0.21
C ASP A 286 11.73 10.56 -1.59
N GLY A 287 11.48 9.73 -2.61
CA GLY A 287 11.78 10.07 -3.99
C GLY A 287 10.67 10.74 -4.78
N ASN A 288 9.54 11.02 -4.15
CA ASN A 288 8.30 11.41 -4.81
C ASN A 288 7.98 12.90 -4.63
N ARG A 289 8.76 13.63 -3.82
CA ARG A 289 8.60 15.08 -3.57
C ARG A 289 9.50 15.95 -4.43
N ASN A 290 9.84 17.19 -4.01
CA ASN A 290 10.41 18.17 -4.93
C ASN A 290 11.75 17.72 -5.53
N ILE A 291 12.42 16.80 -4.87
CA ILE A 291 13.65 16.20 -5.35
C ILE A 291 13.30 14.77 -5.81
N PRO A 292 12.99 14.56 -7.11
CA PRO A 292 12.56 13.26 -7.59
C PRO A 292 13.71 12.26 -7.60
N SER A 293 13.41 10.98 -7.33
CA SER A 293 14.36 9.88 -7.48
C SER A 293 14.81 9.70 -8.92
N TYR A 294 16.12 9.86 -9.15
CA TYR A 294 16.81 9.49 -10.38
C TYR A 294 17.44 8.10 -10.19
N MET A 295 16.60 7.08 -10.34
CA MET A 295 16.88 5.68 -9.98
C MET A 295 17.56 4.86 -11.09
N HIS A 296 17.78 5.43 -12.28
CA HIS A 296 18.50 4.74 -13.37
C HIS A 296 19.95 5.20 -13.48
N THR A 297 20.87 4.31 -13.86
CA THR A 297 22.31 4.56 -13.98
C THR A 297 22.69 5.67 -14.98
N HIS A 298 21.91 5.83 -16.05
CA HIS A 298 22.11 6.88 -17.07
C HIS A 298 21.50 8.24 -16.69
N GLN A 299 20.76 8.29 -15.58
CA GLN A 299 20.19 9.54 -15.10
C GLN A 299 21.20 10.30 -14.24
N ILE A 300 20.98 11.61 -14.11
CA ILE A 300 21.79 12.45 -13.22
C ILE A 300 21.71 11.95 -11.77
N SER A 301 22.74 12.22 -10.98
CA SER A 301 22.61 12.23 -9.52
C SER A 301 22.44 13.68 -9.08
N PRO A 302 21.28 14.09 -8.54
CA PRO A 302 21.13 15.41 -7.99
C PRO A 302 22.23 15.69 -6.97
N ILE A 303 22.67 16.95 -6.87
CA ILE A 303 23.57 17.37 -5.79
C ILE A 303 22.97 17.04 -4.41
N ALA A 304 23.81 16.98 -3.37
CA ALA A 304 23.40 16.64 -2.01
C ALA A 304 22.09 17.31 -1.62
N SER A 305 21.10 16.50 -1.26
CA SER A 305 19.72 16.93 -1.12
C SER A 305 19.14 16.38 0.17
N PHE A 306 18.38 17.19 0.89
CA PHE A 306 17.82 16.86 2.20
C PHE A 306 16.37 17.31 2.31
N VAL A 307 15.60 16.57 3.12
CA VAL A 307 14.40 17.11 3.77
C VAL A 307 14.78 17.62 5.16
N MET A 308 14.22 18.74 5.58
CA MET A 308 14.44 19.35 6.90
C MET A 308 13.13 19.43 7.65
N ALA A 309 13.17 19.26 8.98
CA ALA A 309 12.03 19.51 9.85
C ALA A 309 11.40 20.88 9.53
N ASN A 310 10.08 20.90 9.39
CA ASN A 310 9.34 22.10 8.96
C ASN A 310 9.66 23.32 9.83
N GLU A 311 9.79 23.10 11.14
CA GLU A 311 10.10 24.11 12.15
C GLU A 311 11.51 24.71 11.96
N HIS A 312 12.49 23.87 11.63
CA HIS A 312 13.87 24.30 11.38
C HIS A 312 13.98 25.04 10.05
N PHE A 313 13.31 24.55 9.01
CA PHE A 313 13.26 25.23 7.71
C PHE A 313 12.63 26.62 7.86
N GLY A 314 11.48 26.69 8.52
CA GLY A 314 10.80 27.96 8.79
C GLY A 314 11.66 28.91 9.62
N ARG A 315 12.44 28.41 10.58
CA ARG A 315 13.40 29.23 11.34
C ARG A 315 14.47 29.84 10.44
N LEU A 316 15.09 29.07 9.56
CA LEU A 316 16.09 29.60 8.62
C LEU A 316 15.50 30.67 7.71
N VAL A 317 14.27 30.46 7.20
CA VAL A 317 13.57 31.47 6.41
C VAL A 317 13.30 32.75 7.22
N ARG A 318 12.89 32.65 8.49
CA ARG A 318 12.71 33.82 9.36
C ARG A 318 14.02 34.56 9.61
N LEU A 319 15.13 33.86 9.81
CA LEU A 319 16.45 34.47 9.97
C LEU A 319 16.84 35.27 8.72
N LEU A 320 16.62 34.73 7.52
CA LEU A 320 16.85 35.45 6.26
C LEU A 320 15.98 36.72 6.16
N LYS A 321 14.70 36.63 6.54
CA LYS A 321 13.77 37.79 6.57
C LYS A 321 14.19 38.88 7.55
N LEU A 322 14.84 38.49 8.66
CA LEU A 322 15.40 39.42 9.65
C LEU A 322 16.75 40.03 9.20
N GLY A 323 17.26 39.71 8.01
CA GLY A 323 18.52 40.23 7.50
C GLY A 323 19.77 39.48 7.99
N TYR A 324 19.61 38.40 8.77
CA TYR A 324 20.73 37.53 9.13
C TYR A 324 21.17 36.69 7.93
N LYS A 325 22.43 36.23 7.98
CA LYS A 325 23.02 35.32 6.99
C LYS A 325 23.38 34.00 7.66
N PRO A 326 22.42 33.08 7.86
CA PRO A 326 22.70 31.81 8.50
C PRO A 326 23.76 31.02 7.74
N GLN A 327 24.62 30.32 8.47
CA GLN A 327 25.62 29.43 7.88
C GLN A 327 25.41 28.01 8.36
N LEU A 328 25.46 27.05 7.44
CA LEU A 328 25.33 25.62 7.72
C LEU A 328 26.64 24.91 7.39
N GLU A 329 27.06 24.03 8.29
CA GLU A 329 28.02 22.96 8.03
C GLU A 329 27.24 21.72 7.59
N VAL A 330 27.59 21.15 6.44
CA VAL A 330 26.90 20.03 5.80
C VAL A 330 27.91 18.96 5.41
N ASN A 331 27.64 17.72 5.79
CA ASN A 331 28.34 16.54 5.31
C ASN A 331 27.32 15.49 4.89
N LEU A 332 27.53 14.86 3.73
CA LEU A 332 26.76 13.71 3.27
C LEU A 332 27.70 12.74 2.56
N GLN A 333 27.73 11.51 3.06
CA GLN A 333 28.39 10.36 2.46
C GLN A 333 27.32 9.34 2.07
N VAL A 334 27.35 8.96 0.79
CA VAL A 334 26.39 8.01 0.20
C VAL A 334 27.14 6.96 -0.60
N LYS A 335 26.49 5.83 -0.82
CA LYS A 335 26.98 4.75 -1.67
C LYS A 335 25.93 4.41 -2.72
N PHE A 336 26.36 4.31 -3.99
CA PHE A 336 25.55 3.79 -5.08
C PHE A 336 25.89 2.32 -5.33
N TYR A 337 24.88 1.53 -5.70
CA TYR A 337 25.03 0.12 -6.06
C TYR A 337 24.55 -0.09 -7.49
N ASN A 338 25.40 -0.62 -8.34
CA ASN A 338 25.06 -0.92 -9.74
C ASN A 338 25.06 -2.44 -9.96
N ASN A 339 24.27 -3.17 -9.18
CA ASN A 339 24.15 -4.62 -9.29
C ASN A 339 22.72 -5.03 -9.68
N PRO A 340 22.47 -5.35 -10.97
CA PRO A 340 21.17 -5.80 -11.44
C PRO A 340 20.60 -7.03 -10.71
N ALA A 341 21.45 -7.87 -10.12
CA ALA A 341 21.01 -9.04 -9.36
C ALA A 341 20.15 -8.67 -8.14
N TYR A 342 20.22 -7.42 -7.67
CA TYR A 342 19.41 -6.92 -6.56
C TYR A 342 18.00 -6.47 -6.98
N ASN A 343 17.70 -6.39 -8.28
CA ASN A 343 16.41 -5.92 -8.79
C ASN A 343 15.52 -7.13 -9.16
N VAL A 344 15.03 -7.86 -8.17
CA VAL A 344 14.27 -9.12 -8.36
C VAL A 344 12.91 -9.07 -7.69
N ASN A 345 11.92 -9.80 -8.19
CA ASN A 345 10.71 -10.14 -7.43
C ASN A 345 10.87 -11.53 -6.82
N LEU A 346 10.15 -11.82 -5.72
CA LEU A 346 10.07 -13.16 -5.15
C LEU A 346 8.68 -13.76 -5.39
N LEU A 347 8.64 -14.96 -5.97
CA LEU A 347 7.42 -15.73 -6.17
C LEU A 347 7.51 -17.07 -5.42
N ALA A 348 6.43 -17.52 -4.79
CA ALA A 348 6.40 -18.81 -4.11
C ALA A 348 5.02 -19.45 -4.19
N ASN A 349 4.95 -20.77 -4.37
CA ASN A 349 3.69 -21.47 -4.63
C ASN A 349 3.39 -22.53 -3.57
N ILE A 350 2.13 -22.58 -3.13
CA ILE A 350 1.50 -23.81 -2.61
C ILE A 350 0.79 -24.45 -3.82
N PRO A 351 1.31 -25.57 -4.36
CA PRO A 351 0.77 -26.16 -5.58
C PRO A 351 -0.65 -26.68 -5.37
N GLY A 352 -1.49 -26.50 -6.39
CA GLY A 352 -2.82 -27.08 -6.42
C GLY A 352 -2.80 -28.60 -6.62
N THR A 353 -3.79 -29.31 -6.08
CA THR A 353 -3.89 -30.78 -6.19
C THR A 353 -4.81 -31.27 -7.31
N ASP A 354 -5.73 -30.42 -7.78
CA ASP A 354 -6.71 -30.79 -8.80
C ASP A 354 -6.05 -30.80 -10.18
N THR A 355 -6.19 -31.90 -10.94
CA THR A 355 -5.49 -32.09 -12.21
C THR A 355 -5.86 -31.06 -13.28
N GLN A 356 -7.08 -30.52 -13.24
CA GLN A 356 -7.58 -29.53 -14.18
C GLN A 356 -7.29 -28.11 -13.67
N LEU A 357 -7.46 -27.87 -12.38
CA LEU A 357 -7.41 -26.52 -11.80
C LEU A 357 -6.02 -26.11 -11.27
N LYS A 358 -5.08 -27.05 -11.05
CA LYS A 358 -3.76 -26.73 -10.47
C LYS A 358 -2.92 -25.75 -11.28
N SER A 359 -3.19 -25.64 -12.59
CA SER A 359 -2.53 -24.66 -13.47
C SER A 359 -3.06 -23.24 -13.29
N GLU A 360 -4.26 -23.09 -12.72
CA GLU A 360 -4.86 -21.81 -12.35
C GLU A 360 -4.35 -21.37 -10.97
N LYS A 361 -4.35 -20.05 -10.73
CA LYS A 361 -3.74 -19.45 -9.54
C LYS A 361 -4.62 -18.40 -8.91
N VAL A 362 -4.70 -18.39 -7.58
CA VAL A 362 -4.97 -17.18 -6.80
C VAL A 362 -3.63 -16.60 -6.34
N VAL A 363 -3.41 -15.32 -6.60
CA VAL A 363 -2.17 -14.62 -6.25
C VAL A 363 -2.44 -13.75 -5.02
N ILE A 364 -1.51 -13.74 -4.07
CA ILE A 364 -1.50 -12.85 -2.91
C ILE A 364 -0.15 -12.14 -2.85
N GLY A 365 -0.10 -10.90 -2.39
CA GLY A 365 1.14 -10.13 -2.42
C GLY A 365 1.08 -8.74 -1.83
N GLY A 366 2.20 -8.07 -2.01
CA GLY A 366 2.51 -6.71 -1.58
C GLY A 366 3.97 -6.43 -1.96
N HIS A 367 4.40 -5.18 -1.93
CA HIS A 367 5.80 -4.89 -2.20
C HIS A 367 6.68 -5.17 -0.99
N LEU A 368 7.96 -5.42 -1.26
CA LEU A 368 8.95 -5.78 -0.25
C LEU A 368 9.95 -4.66 0.00
N ASP A 369 10.18 -3.80 -1.00
CA ASP A 369 11.01 -2.63 -0.85
C ASP A 369 10.37 -1.59 0.07
N SER A 370 11.16 -0.61 0.48
CA SER A 370 10.72 0.52 1.30
C SER A 370 11.55 1.75 1.01
N TRP A 371 11.10 2.93 1.45
CA TRP A 371 12.00 4.08 1.57
C TRP A 371 13.05 3.89 2.67
N HIS A 372 14.08 4.75 2.59
CA HIS A 372 15.31 4.68 3.39
C HIS A 372 15.30 5.52 4.66
N ALA A 373 14.25 6.31 4.88
CA ALA A 373 14.13 7.23 6.01
C ALA A 373 13.83 6.51 7.33
N GLY A 374 12.95 5.51 7.26
CA GLY A 374 12.65 4.59 8.35
C GLY A 374 13.21 3.20 8.07
N THR A 375 12.44 2.19 8.48
CA THR A 375 12.74 0.77 8.30
C THR A 375 11.70 0.02 7.46
N GLY A 376 10.67 0.73 6.98
CA GLY A 376 9.65 0.15 6.12
C GLY A 376 8.83 -0.92 6.82
N ALA A 377 8.56 -0.77 8.11
CA ALA A 377 7.87 -1.78 8.90
C ALA A 377 6.38 -1.79 8.58
N VAL A 378 5.77 -0.60 8.55
CA VAL A 378 4.40 -0.39 8.11
C VAL A 378 4.33 -0.39 6.58
N ASP A 379 5.32 0.20 5.89
CA ASP A 379 5.39 0.30 4.43
C ASP A 379 6.64 -0.38 3.82
N ASN A 380 6.61 -1.66 3.46
CA ASN A 380 5.47 -2.59 3.56
C ASN A 380 5.89 -3.97 4.07
N ALA A 381 6.78 -4.01 5.09
CA ALA A 381 7.06 -5.27 5.77
C ALA A 381 5.80 -5.88 6.38
N SER A 382 4.87 -5.06 6.87
CA SER A 382 3.61 -5.52 7.48
C SER A 382 2.72 -6.29 6.49
N GLY A 383 2.51 -5.76 5.29
CA GLY A 383 1.75 -6.43 4.24
C GLY A 383 2.47 -7.67 3.73
N ALA A 384 3.77 -7.57 3.44
CA ALA A 384 4.58 -8.72 3.01
C ALA A 384 4.55 -9.87 4.03
N ALA A 385 4.71 -9.55 5.32
CA ALA A 385 4.68 -10.52 6.40
C ALA A 385 3.30 -11.16 6.58
N VAL A 386 2.21 -10.40 6.45
CA VAL A 386 0.83 -10.94 6.48
C VAL A 386 0.62 -11.96 5.36
N MET A 387 1.12 -11.67 4.15
CA MET A 387 1.01 -12.57 3.01
C MET A 387 1.86 -13.83 3.18
N MET A 388 3.08 -13.69 3.71
CA MET A 388 3.94 -14.82 4.09
C MET A 388 3.31 -15.68 5.19
N GLU A 389 2.74 -15.06 6.21
CA GLU A 389 2.10 -15.74 7.33
C GLU A 389 0.85 -16.51 6.87
N ALA A 390 0.07 -15.95 5.94
CA ALA A 390 -1.04 -16.66 5.33
C ALA A 390 -0.58 -17.95 4.64
N MET A 391 0.55 -17.92 3.93
CA MET A 391 1.15 -19.10 3.31
C MET A 391 1.62 -20.12 4.37
N ARG A 392 2.25 -19.66 5.46
CA ARG A 392 2.67 -20.52 6.58
C ARG A 392 1.48 -21.22 7.24
N ILE A 393 0.43 -20.47 7.57
CA ILE A 393 -0.81 -20.99 8.17
C ILE A 393 -1.41 -22.09 7.29
N LEU A 394 -1.54 -21.84 5.98
CA LEU A 394 -2.09 -22.83 5.03
C LEU A 394 -1.28 -24.12 5.02
N LYS A 395 0.06 -24.02 5.01
CA LYS A 395 0.94 -25.20 5.04
C LYS A 395 0.88 -25.94 6.37
N LYS A 396 0.86 -25.23 7.49
CA LYS A 396 0.81 -25.84 8.83
C LYS A 396 -0.49 -26.58 9.11
N VAL A 397 -1.61 -26.02 8.67
CA VAL A 397 -2.92 -26.68 8.78
C VAL A 397 -3.06 -27.87 7.81
N GLY A 398 -2.17 -27.99 6.82
CA GLY A 398 -2.14 -29.11 5.89
C GLY A 398 -3.28 -29.10 4.86
N VAL A 399 -3.77 -27.91 4.48
CA VAL A 399 -4.82 -27.82 3.46
C VAL A 399 -4.30 -28.22 2.08
N GLN A 400 -5.20 -28.77 1.27
CA GLN A 400 -4.92 -29.16 -0.11
C GLN A 400 -5.73 -28.25 -1.05
N PRO A 401 -5.16 -27.11 -1.49
CA PRO A 401 -5.87 -26.22 -2.38
C PRO A 401 -6.03 -26.87 -3.76
N ARG A 402 -7.18 -26.71 -4.43
CA ARG A 402 -7.38 -27.26 -5.79
C ARG A 402 -6.61 -26.45 -6.84
N ARG A 403 -6.72 -25.12 -6.78
CA ARG A 403 -5.87 -24.18 -7.53
C ARG A 403 -4.57 -23.91 -6.78
N THR A 404 -3.53 -23.52 -7.51
CA THR A 404 -2.29 -23.06 -6.89
C THR A 404 -2.52 -21.73 -6.16
N ILE A 405 -1.96 -21.59 -4.96
CA ILE A 405 -1.89 -20.31 -4.24
C ILE A 405 -0.48 -19.78 -4.41
N GLN A 406 -0.33 -18.59 -5.02
CA GLN A 406 0.95 -17.98 -5.31
C GLN A 406 1.16 -16.72 -4.46
N LEU A 407 2.22 -16.69 -3.68
CA LEU A 407 2.78 -15.48 -3.09
C LEU A 407 3.60 -14.74 -4.15
N ALA A 408 3.42 -13.42 -4.21
CA ALA A 408 4.24 -12.52 -5.00
C ALA A 408 4.66 -11.30 -4.17
N LEU A 409 5.96 -11.17 -3.93
CA LEU A 409 6.55 -10.02 -3.26
C LEU A 409 7.32 -9.18 -4.28
N TRP A 410 6.85 -7.96 -4.50
CA TRP A 410 7.34 -7.09 -5.57
C TRP A 410 8.53 -6.24 -5.12
N GLY A 411 9.48 -6.01 -6.02
CA GLY A 411 10.57 -5.05 -5.80
C GLY A 411 10.35 -3.75 -6.56
N GLY A 412 10.68 -2.63 -5.92
CA GLY A 412 10.67 -1.32 -6.54
C GLY A 412 9.27 -0.75 -6.77
N GLU A 413 8.30 -1.07 -5.91
CA GLU A 413 6.99 -0.41 -5.90
C GLU A 413 7.18 1.10 -5.73
N GLU A 414 7.98 1.45 -4.72
CA GLU A 414 8.32 2.81 -4.33
C GLU A 414 9.08 3.53 -5.45
N GLN A 415 9.75 2.76 -6.31
CA GLN A 415 10.43 3.22 -7.51
C GLN A 415 9.57 3.02 -8.76
N ILE A 416 8.29 3.35 -8.64
CA ILE A 416 7.32 3.44 -9.73
C ILE A 416 6.96 2.05 -10.27
N PHE A 417 6.58 1.17 -9.34
CA PHE A 417 6.03 -0.16 -9.60
C PHE A 417 6.94 -1.05 -10.45
N ALA A 418 8.26 -0.90 -10.30
CA ALA A 418 9.26 -1.45 -11.23
C ALA A 418 9.09 -2.97 -11.43
N GLY A 419 8.94 -3.71 -10.33
CA GLY A 419 8.83 -5.15 -10.30
C GLY A 419 7.52 -5.69 -10.89
N SER A 420 6.38 -5.26 -10.35
CA SER A 420 5.05 -5.72 -10.78
C SER A 420 4.73 -5.27 -12.22
N ARG A 421 5.09 -4.04 -12.59
CA ARG A 421 4.96 -3.53 -13.97
C ARG A 421 5.74 -4.40 -14.95
N ARG A 422 6.98 -4.78 -14.61
CA ARG A 422 7.79 -5.62 -15.49
C ARG A 422 7.22 -7.03 -15.58
N PHE A 423 6.87 -7.62 -14.44
CA PHE A 423 6.30 -8.97 -14.37
C PHE A 423 5.02 -9.07 -15.20
N THR A 424 4.09 -8.14 -15.02
CA THR A 424 2.83 -8.12 -15.77
C THR A 424 3.07 -7.93 -17.27
N ALA A 425 3.94 -7.00 -17.66
CA ALA A 425 4.29 -6.78 -19.07
C ALA A 425 4.89 -8.03 -19.75
N GLN A 426 5.71 -8.80 -19.04
CA GLN A 426 6.38 -9.99 -19.56
C GLN A 426 5.49 -11.23 -19.57
N THR A 427 4.62 -11.36 -18.57
CA THR A 427 3.91 -12.61 -18.28
C THR A 427 2.43 -12.55 -18.62
N LEU A 428 1.77 -11.42 -18.35
CA LEU A 428 0.31 -11.31 -18.40
C LEU A 428 -0.18 -10.50 -19.61
N GLY A 429 0.51 -9.43 -19.95
CA GLY A 429 0.11 -8.59 -21.07
C GLY A 429 0.62 -7.16 -20.93
N ASN A 430 0.50 -6.41 -22.02
CA ASN A 430 0.95 -5.03 -22.07
C ASN A 430 -0.23 -4.10 -21.80
N ILE A 431 -0.20 -3.38 -20.68
CA ILE A 431 -1.29 -2.45 -20.29
C ILE A 431 -1.45 -1.25 -21.24
N ARG A 432 -0.40 -0.89 -21.98
CA ARG A 432 -0.45 0.22 -22.96
C ARG A 432 -1.09 -0.22 -24.27
N THR A 433 -0.78 -1.42 -24.75
CA THR A 433 -1.32 -1.93 -26.01
C THR A 433 -2.55 -2.82 -25.80
N GLY A 434 -2.87 -3.20 -24.56
CA GLY A 434 -3.88 -4.20 -24.17
C GLY A 434 -3.70 -5.58 -24.81
N VAL A 435 -2.50 -5.93 -25.27
CA VAL A 435 -2.20 -7.27 -25.81
C VAL A 435 -2.00 -8.21 -24.62
N LEU A 436 -2.86 -9.24 -24.52
CA LEU A 436 -2.83 -10.21 -23.43
C LEU A 436 -1.96 -11.43 -23.80
N LYS A 437 -1.34 -12.04 -22.79
CA LYS A 437 -0.60 -13.30 -22.89
C LYS A 437 -1.43 -14.44 -22.31
N SER A 438 -1.10 -15.68 -22.66
CA SER A 438 -1.85 -16.88 -22.23
C SER A 438 -1.97 -17.02 -20.71
N ASP A 439 -0.93 -16.65 -19.96
CA ASP A 439 -0.92 -16.76 -18.49
C ASP A 439 -1.90 -15.81 -17.80
N GLN A 440 -2.33 -14.73 -18.46
CA GLN A 440 -3.38 -13.85 -17.92
C GLN A 440 -4.67 -14.62 -17.59
N LYS A 441 -5.01 -15.60 -18.43
CA LYS A 441 -6.22 -16.41 -18.27
C LYS A 441 -6.15 -17.36 -17.08
N LYS A 442 -4.94 -17.69 -16.60
CA LYS A 442 -4.70 -18.65 -15.51
C LYS A 442 -4.82 -18.02 -14.12
N ILE A 443 -4.91 -16.69 -14.00
CA ILE A 443 -5.00 -16.04 -12.69
C ILE A 443 -6.46 -15.71 -12.38
N THR A 444 -7.03 -16.31 -11.33
CA THR A 444 -8.43 -16.05 -10.91
C THR A 444 -8.59 -14.73 -10.19
N ALA A 445 -7.59 -14.34 -9.40
CA ALA A 445 -7.59 -13.09 -8.67
C ALA A 445 -6.18 -12.78 -8.14
N TYR A 446 -5.94 -11.51 -7.87
CA TYR A 446 -4.79 -11.02 -7.13
C TYR A 446 -5.26 -10.19 -5.92
N PHE A 447 -4.72 -10.46 -4.73
CA PHE A 447 -4.96 -9.67 -3.52
C PHE A 447 -3.67 -9.02 -3.07
N ASN A 448 -3.65 -7.69 -3.06
CA ASN A 448 -2.54 -6.87 -2.58
C ASN A 448 -2.86 -6.31 -1.19
N LEU A 449 -1.86 -6.25 -0.31
CA LEU A 449 -1.96 -5.58 0.98
C LEU A 449 -0.84 -4.55 1.10
N ASP A 450 -1.24 -3.28 1.06
CA ASP A 450 -0.32 -2.14 0.96
C ASP A 450 -1.03 -0.82 1.30
N ASN A 451 -1.67 -0.78 2.46
CA ASN A 451 -2.35 0.42 2.96
C ASN A 451 -2.04 0.63 4.46
N GLY A 452 -0.86 0.15 4.89
CA GLY A 452 -0.37 0.17 6.27
C GLY A 452 -0.56 -1.13 7.03
N ALA A 453 -0.58 -1.06 8.37
CA ALA A 453 -0.60 -2.22 9.26
C ALA A 453 -1.95 -2.45 9.97
N GLY A 454 -2.95 -1.60 9.71
CA GLY A 454 -4.24 -1.67 10.39
C GLY A 454 -5.08 -2.89 10.04
N LYS A 455 -6.16 -3.08 10.76
CA LYS A 455 -7.11 -4.19 10.54
C LYS A 455 -7.78 -4.10 9.17
N ILE A 456 -7.84 -5.22 8.45
CA ILE A 456 -8.67 -5.37 7.25
C ILE A 456 -10.14 -5.23 7.67
N ARG A 457 -10.86 -4.31 7.03
CA ARG A 457 -12.28 -4.02 7.22
C ARG A 457 -13.16 -4.51 6.06
N GLY A 458 -12.55 -4.99 4.98
CA GLY A 458 -13.28 -5.41 3.81
C GLY A 458 -12.45 -5.44 2.53
N ILE A 459 -13.11 -5.38 1.38
CA ILE A 459 -12.47 -5.48 0.06
C ILE A 459 -13.01 -4.38 -0.86
N TYR A 460 -12.09 -3.69 -1.55
CA TYR A 460 -12.43 -2.86 -2.71
C TYR A 460 -12.68 -3.78 -3.90
N LEU A 461 -13.93 -3.86 -4.39
CA LEU A 461 -14.31 -4.71 -5.53
C LEU A 461 -13.83 -4.15 -6.88
N MET A 462 -13.23 -2.96 -6.90
CA MET A 462 -12.69 -2.32 -8.10
C MET A 462 -13.71 -2.27 -9.24
N GLY A 463 -14.95 -1.85 -8.97
CA GLY A 463 -16.04 -1.80 -9.95
C GLY A 463 -16.62 -3.15 -10.36
N ASN A 464 -16.14 -4.29 -9.84
CA ASN A 464 -16.65 -5.62 -10.17
C ASN A 464 -17.77 -6.06 -9.22
N GLN A 465 -18.98 -5.56 -9.45
CA GLN A 465 -20.16 -5.92 -8.65
C GLN A 465 -20.49 -7.42 -8.66
N SER A 466 -20.19 -8.12 -9.76
CA SER A 466 -20.54 -9.54 -9.93
C SER A 466 -19.87 -10.48 -8.93
N ILE A 467 -18.73 -10.07 -8.35
CA ILE A 467 -18.01 -10.84 -7.31
C ILE A 467 -18.62 -10.62 -5.90
N GLY A 468 -19.39 -9.55 -5.69
CA GLY A 468 -19.94 -9.17 -4.38
C GLY A 468 -20.56 -10.33 -3.58
N PRO A 469 -21.48 -11.13 -4.15
CA PRO A 469 -22.11 -12.26 -3.46
C PRO A 469 -21.10 -13.31 -2.97
N TYR A 470 -20.03 -13.55 -3.72
CA TYR A 470 -18.97 -14.47 -3.34
C TYR A 470 -18.26 -13.99 -2.07
N PHE A 471 -17.78 -12.75 -2.05
CA PHE A 471 -17.12 -12.22 -0.86
C PHE A 471 -18.08 -12.05 0.32
N GLN A 472 -19.33 -11.69 0.10
CA GLN A 472 -20.33 -11.62 1.17
C GLN A 472 -20.49 -12.97 1.88
N LYS A 473 -20.58 -14.06 1.11
CA LYS A 473 -20.61 -15.43 1.64
C LYS A 473 -19.35 -15.78 2.43
N HIS A 474 -18.17 -15.48 1.88
CA HIS A 474 -16.90 -15.94 2.45
C HIS A 474 -16.32 -15.03 3.53
N LEU A 475 -16.79 -13.79 3.67
CA LEU A 475 -16.42 -12.89 4.77
C LEU A 475 -17.39 -12.98 5.96
N LYS A 476 -18.47 -13.77 5.87
CA LYS A 476 -19.42 -13.99 6.98
C LYS A 476 -18.74 -14.35 8.32
N PRO A 477 -17.68 -15.17 8.38
CA PRO A 477 -16.98 -15.46 9.64
C PRO A 477 -16.22 -14.26 10.24
N PHE A 478 -16.07 -13.18 9.47
CA PHE A 478 -15.32 -11.98 9.81
C PHE A 478 -16.22 -10.73 9.77
N PRO A 479 -17.20 -10.60 10.69
CA PRO A 479 -18.22 -9.53 10.62
C PRO A 479 -17.67 -8.11 10.78
N LYS A 480 -16.47 -7.95 11.38
CA LYS A 480 -15.75 -6.66 11.44
C LYS A 480 -15.00 -6.33 10.15
N SER A 481 -14.99 -7.25 9.18
CA SER A 481 -14.24 -7.21 7.93
C SER A 481 -15.05 -7.60 6.70
N SER A 482 -16.37 -7.43 6.77
CA SER A 482 -17.31 -7.82 5.71
C SER A 482 -17.78 -6.66 4.84
N THR A 483 -17.14 -5.48 4.93
CA THR A 483 -17.48 -4.34 4.07
C THR A 483 -17.05 -4.62 2.63
N LEU A 484 -17.98 -4.46 1.69
CA LEU A 484 -17.69 -4.57 0.26
C LEU A 484 -18.08 -3.26 -0.38
N THR A 485 -17.18 -2.67 -1.16
CA THR A 485 -17.46 -1.45 -1.92
C THR A 485 -17.00 -1.62 -3.36
N THR A 486 -17.77 -1.10 -4.31
CA THR A 486 -17.35 -1.05 -5.73
C THR A 486 -16.28 -0.02 -5.98
N GLN A 487 -15.96 0.82 -5.00
CA GLN A 487 -14.96 1.87 -5.11
C GLN A 487 -13.61 1.36 -5.64
N TYR A 488 -13.00 2.13 -6.55
CA TYR A 488 -11.62 1.98 -6.97
C TYR A 488 -10.65 2.50 -5.90
N THR A 489 -9.50 1.84 -5.83
CA THR A 489 -8.34 2.27 -5.04
C THR A 489 -7.08 2.08 -5.89
N ASP A 490 -6.10 2.96 -5.67
CA ASP A 490 -5.00 3.20 -6.61
C ASP A 490 -3.64 3.28 -5.89
N GLN A 491 -2.58 3.36 -6.70
CA GLN A 491 -1.16 3.49 -6.38
C GLN A 491 -0.60 2.31 -5.61
N THR A 492 -0.75 1.11 -6.17
CA THR A 492 -0.01 -0.09 -5.76
C THR A 492 -0.21 -1.20 -6.80
N ASP A 493 0.40 -2.37 -6.60
CA ASP A 493 0.66 -3.37 -7.63
C ASP A 493 -0.60 -4.05 -8.20
N HIS A 494 -1.75 -4.00 -7.49
CA HIS A 494 -2.99 -4.65 -7.97
C HIS A 494 -3.56 -4.01 -9.23
N GLU A 495 -3.29 -2.73 -9.46
CA GLU A 495 -3.79 -2.03 -10.64
C GLU A 495 -3.26 -2.64 -11.95
N PHE A 496 -2.04 -3.19 -11.98
CA PHE A 496 -1.52 -3.82 -13.19
C PHE A 496 -2.29 -5.09 -13.57
N PHE A 497 -2.79 -5.83 -12.57
CA PHE A 497 -3.63 -7.00 -12.78
C PHE A 497 -5.03 -6.60 -13.21
N ASP A 498 -5.62 -5.62 -12.52
CA ASP A 498 -6.95 -5.09 -12.84
C ASP A 498 -7.01 -4.49 -14.25
N ALA A 499 -5.97 -3.75 -14.65
CA ALA A 499 -5.81 -3.18 -15.99
C ALA A 499 -5.70 -4.25 -17.10
N LEU A 500 -5.41 -5.51 -16.75
CA LEU A 500 -5.38 -6.65 -17.66
C LEU A 500 -6.58 -7.58 -17.47
N ASN A 501 -7.67 -7.08 -16.87
CA ASN A 501 -8.89 -7.83 -16.55
C ASN A 501 -8.69 -9.07 -15.66
N ILE A 502 -7.64 -9.09 -14.86
CA ILE A 502 -7.54 -10.04 -13.75
C ILE A 502 -8.19 -9.34 -12.55
N PRO A 503 -9.16 -9.95 -11.84
CA PRO A 503 -9.70 -9.38 -10.62
C PRO A 503 -8.56 -9.07 -9.63
N GLY A 504 -8.14 -7.81 -9.55
CA GLY A 504 -7.05 -7.33 -8.72
C GLY A 504 -7.62 -6.48 -7.61
N PHE A 505 -7.34 -6.84 -6.35
CA PHE A 505 -7.97 -6.25 -5.19
C PHE A 505 -6.95 -5.69 -4.21
N GLN A 506 -7.38 -4.65 -3.54
CA GLN A 506 -6.81 -4.17 -2.30
C GLN A 506 -7.82 -4.40 -1.17
N PHE A 507 -7.31 -4.60 0.03
CA PHE A 507 -8.16 -4.65 1.21
C PHE A 507 -8.51 -3.23 1.68
N ILE A 508 -9.74 -3.06 2.17
CA ILE A 508 -10.08 -1.88 2.97
C ILE A 508 -9.36 -2.07 4.30
N GLN A 509 -8.42 -1.19 4.65
CA GLN A 509 -7.60 -1.32 5.85
C GLN A 509 -7.78 -0.09 6.74
N ASP A 510 -7.93 -0.29 8.05
CA ASP A 510 -7.97 0.85 8.99
C ASP A 510 -6.69 1.69 8.81
N PRO A 511 -6.79 3.01 8.57
CA PRO A 511 -5.64 3.81 8.15
C PRO A 511 -4.66 4.09 9.29
N LEU A 512 -5.11 4.02 10.55
CA LEU A 512 -4.34 4.39 11.73
C LEU A 512 -3.65 5.74 11.54
N ASP A 513 -2.34 5.77 11.63
CA ASP A 513 -1.45 6.92 11.47
C ASP A 513 -0.63 6.86 10.16
N TYR A 514 -1.00 5.96 9.25
CA TYR A 514 -0.25 5.72 8.01
C TYR A 514 0.02 7.01 7.24
N ILE A 515 -1.01 7.75 6.83
CA ILE A 515 -0.80 9.02 6.10
C ILE A 515 -0.52 10.22 7.02
N SER A 516 -0.90 10.17 8.29
CA SER A 516 -0.76 11.34 9.18
C SER A 516 0.62 11.47 9.81
N ALA A 517 1.44 10.42 9.82
CA ALA A 517 2.78 10.46 10.38
C ALA A 517 3.79 9.45 9.81
N ILE A 518 3.36 8.27 9.34
CA ILE A 518 4.24 7.11 9.20
C ILE A 518 4.75 6.88 7.77
N HIS A 519 3.85 6.88 6.80
CA HIS A 519 4.11 6.58 5.39
C HIS A 519 5.26 7.44 4.85
N HIS A 520 6.31 6.76 4.38
CA HIS A 520 7.52 7.35 3.80
C HIS A 520 8.33 8.27 4.75
N THR A 521 8.07 8.24 6.06
CA THR A 521 8.79 9.08 7.02
C THR A 521 9.84 8.30 7.79
N ASN A 522 10.67 9.02 8.55
CA ASN A 522 11.59 8.43 9.51
C ASN A 522 10.90 7.69 10.68
N LEU A 523 9.57 7.77 10.78
CA LEU A 523 8.78 7.05 11.79
C LEU A 523 8.22 5.72 11.26
N ASP A 524 8.51 5.31 10.02
CA ASP A 524 8.11 4.00 9.52
C ASP A 524 8.92 2.87 10.18
N THR A 525 8.50 2.50 11.39
CA THR A 525 9.19 1.58 12.28
C THR A 525 8.24 0.57 12.93
N TYR A 526 8.82 -0.49 13.48
CA TYR A 526 8.13 -1.65 14.03
C TYR A 526 7.07 -1.28 15.07
N GLU A 527 7.32 -0.23 15.86
CA GLU A 527 6.48 0.22 16.98
C GLU A 527 5.07 0.63 16.55
N TYR A 528 4.88 0.99 15.28
CA TYR A 528 3.59 1.40 14.72
C TYR A 528 2.77 0.23 14.14
N VAL A 529 3.26 -1.01 14.26
CA VAL A 529 2.57 -2.21 13.79
C VAL A 529 1.73 -2.83 14.91
N PRO A 530 0.38 -2.82 14.83
CA PRO A 530 -0.45 -3.46 15.84
C PRO A 530 -0.48 -4.97 15.63
N GLU A 531 0.16 -5.73 16.52
CA GLU A 531 0.24 -7.20 16.46
C GLU A 531 -1.14 -7.86 16.27
N SER A 532 -2.16 -7.41 17.01
CA SER A 532 -3.52 -7.96 16.92
C SER A 532 -4.13 -7.81 15.54
N ASP A 533 -3.81 -6.73 14.83
CA ASP A 533 -4.35 -6.43 13.51
C ASP A 533 -3.66 -7.29 12.44
N VAL A 534 -2.33 -7.37 12.46
CA VAL A 534 -1.60 -8.18 11.47
C VAL A 534 -1.84 -9.69 11.63
N LYS A 535 -1.98 -10.20 12.88
CA LYS A 535 -2.40 -11.58 13.13
C LYS A 535 -3.80 -11.86 12.58
N TYR A 536 -4.74 -10.95 12.83
CA TYR A 536 -6.11 -11.05 12.31
C TYR A 536 -6.13 -11.03 10.77
N ASN A 537 -5.33 -10.15 10.17
CA ASN A 537 -5.22 -10.01 8.72
C ASN A 537 -4.69 -11.29 8.08
N ALA A 538 -3.65 -11.91 8.65
CA ALA A 538 -3.09 -13.16 8.16
C ALA A 538 -4.12 -14.30 8.18
N LEU A 539 -4.91 -14.41 9.26
CA LEU A 539 -6.00 -15.39 9.34
C LEU A 539 -7.07 -15.17 8.25
N LEU A 540 -7.51 -13.92 8.07
CA LEU A 540 -8.52 -13.56 7.07
C LEU A 540 -8.03 -13.89 5.66
N VAL A 541 -6.80 -13.48 5.33
CA VAL A 541 -6.19 -13.73 4.02
C VAL A 541 -6.07 -15.23 3.78
N ALA A 542 -5.50 -16.00 4.71
CA ALA A 542 -5.35 -17.45 4.59
C ALA A 542 -6.69 -18.15 4.32
N TYR A 543 -7.71 -17.82 5.11
CA TYR A 543 -9.04 -18.40 4.94
C TYR A 543 -9.65 -18.04 3.59
N LEU A 544 -9.67 -16.75 3.24
CA LEU A 544 -10.31 -16.27 2.01
C LEU A 544 -9.68 -16.90 0.78
N VAL A 545 -8.34 -16.91 0.70
CA VAL A 545 -7.63 -17.40 -0.50
C VAL A 545 -7.75 -18.92 -0.62
N TYR A 546 -7.80 -19.65 0.49
CA TYR A 546 -8.13 -21.07 0.47
C TYR A 546 -9.55 -21.30 -0.08
N LYS A 547 -10.56 -20.55 0.38
CA LYS A 547 -11.93 -20.68 -0.15
C LYS A 547 -12.01 -20.40 -1.65
N ILE A 548 -11.23 -19.44 -2.15
CA ILE A 548 -11.12 -19.14 -3.60
C ILE A 548 -10.44 -20.29 -4.34
N ALA A 549 -9.34 -20.82 -3.80
CA ALA A 549 -8.62 -21.92 -4.40
C ALA A 549 -9.46 -23.20 -4.53
N GLN A 550 -10.48 -23.38 -3.67
CA GLN A 550 -11.40 -24.52 -3.68
C GLN A 550 -12.57 -24.44 -4.68
N GLN A 551 -12.82 -23.28 -5.31
CA GLN A 551 -13.98 -23.13 -6.20
C GLN A 551 -13.90 -24.05 -7.42
N ASP A 552 -15.03 -24.36 -8.06
CA ASP A 552 -15.00 -25.02 -9.37
C ASP A 552 -14.63 -24.04 -10.47
N LYS A 553 -15.25 -22.85 -10.45
CA LYS A 553 -15.06 -21.80 -11.45
C LYS A 553 -14.16 -20.70 -10.92
N MET A 554 -13.44 -20.03 -11.84
CA MET A 554 -12.73 -18.80 -11.53
C MET A 554 -13.73 -17.71 -11.10
N LEU A 555 -13.25 -16.77 -10.28
CA LEU A 555 -14.03 -15.59 -9.93
C LEU A 555 -14.42 -14.81 -11.19
N PRO A 556 -15.66 -14.29 -11.25
CA PRO A 556 -16.16 -13.62 -12.45
C PRO A 556 -15.33 -12.37 -12.74
N ARG A 557 -14.76 -12.29 -13.93
CA ARG A 557 -14.04 -11.10 -14.39
C ARG A 557 -15.01 -9.99 -14.74
N LYS A 558 -14.53 -8.75 -14.78
CA LYS A 558 -15.33 -7.66 -15.34
C LYS A 558 -15.61 -7.98 -16.81
N PRO A 559 -16.76 -7.56 -17.36
CA PRO A 559 -16.94 -7.53 -18.81
C PRO A 559 -15.94 -6.53 -19.39
N PHE A 560 -14.73 -6.99 -19.70
CA PHE A 560 -13.62 -6.15 -20.08
C PHE A 560 -13.32 -6.34 -21.55
N ASN A 561 -13.66 -5.30 -22.31
CA ASN A 561 -13.10 -5.03 -23.61
C ASN A 561 -13.10 -3.51 -23.75
N SER A 562 -12.16 -2.83 -23.08
CA SER A 562 -11.94 -1.42 -23.37
C SER A 562 -11.50 -1.33 -24.83
N PRO A 563 -12.28 -0.69 -25.72
CA PRO A 563 -11.89 -0.51 -27.11
C PRO A 563 -10.61 0.30 -27.11
N LYS A 564 -9.63 -0.12 -27.90
CA LYS A 564 -8.33 0.56 -27.96
C LYS A 564 -8.44 1.78 -28.87
N PRO A 565 -7.87 2.94 -28.49
CA PRO A 565 -7.69 4.04 -29.41
C PRO A 565 -6.96 3.55 -30.67
N SER A 566 -7.54 3.81 -31.83
CA SER A 566 -7.03 3.36 -33.13
C SER A 566 -7.31 4.42 -34.18
N THR A 567 -6.32 4.73 -35.02
CA THR A 567 -6.52 5.63 -36.17
C THR A 567 -7.60 5.13 -37.14
N LYS A 568 -7.90 3.83 -37.11
CA LYS A 568 -8.95 3.16 -37.88
C LYS A 568 -10.30 3.07 -37.14
N GLY A 569 -10.45 3.67 -35.95
CA GLY A 569 -11.71 3.64 -35.20
C GLY A 569 -12.86 4.34 -35.95
N ASN A 570 -14.06 3.79 -35.87
CA ASN A 570 -15.26 4.30 -36.56
C ASN A 570 -15.94 5.45 -35.81
N VAL A 571 -15.65 5.65 -34.53
CA VAL A 571 -16.19 6.77 -33.73
C VAL A 571 -15.06 7.69 -33.29
N THR A 572 -15.21 9.00 -33.53
CA THR A 572 -14.26 10.01 -33.07
C THR A 572 -14.86 10.79 -31.90
N PHE A 573 -14.21 10.70 -30.74
CA PHE A 573 -14.49 11.55 -29.59
C PHE A 573 -13.56 12.75 -29.65
N ARG A 574 -14.11 13.97 -29.55
CA ARG A 574 -13.36 15.21 -29.54
C ARG A 574 -13.54 15.92 -28.20
N LEU A 575 -12.51 16.62 -27.75
CA LEU A 575 -12.59 17.57 -26.66
C LEU A 575 -11.94 18.88 -27.15
N PRO A 576 -12.74 19.89 -27.53
CA PRO A 576 -12.20 21.17 -27.95
C PRO A 576 -11.57 21.92 -26.78
N GLY A 577 -10.52 22.69 -27.05
CA GLY A 577 -9.81 23.48 -26.04
C GLY A 577 -8.83 22.68 -25.20
N PHE A 578 -8.69 23.06 -23.92
CA PHE A 578 -7.75 22.44 -22.97
C PHE A 578 -6.31 22.38 -23.51
N ALA A 579 -5.87 23.44 -24.21
CA ALA A 579 -4.54 23.53 -24.81
C ALA A 579 -3.42 23.49 -23.75
N LYS A 580 -3.71 23.85 -22.50
CA LYS A 580 -2.76 23.72 -21.38
C LYS A 580 -2.89 22.40 -20.62
N ALA A 581 -3.92 21.60 -20.90
CA ALA A 581 -4.04 20.30 -20.25
C ALA A 581 -2.84 19.44 -20.62
N LYS A 582 -2.38 18.66 -19.65
CA LYS A 582 -1.27 17.74 -19.85
C LYS A 582 -1.77 16.36 -20.26
N GLU A 583 -2.94 15.97 -19.75
CA GLU A 583 -3.53 14.66 -19.96
C GLU A 583 -5.04 14.74 -20.09
N VAL A 584 -5.57 14.05 -21.09
CA VAL A 584 -7.00 13.83 -21.26
C VAL A 584 -7.23 12.36 -21.53
N ASN A 585 -8.07 11.74 -20.70
CA ASN A 585 -8.59 10.40 -20.96
C ASN A 585 -10.08 10.50 -21.26
N LEU A 586 -10.51 9.81 -22.30
CA LEU A 586 -11.91 9.53 -22.53
C LEU A 586 -12.31 8.41 -21.57
N VAL A 587 -13.44 8.54 -20.88
CA VAL A 587 -13.87 7.56 -19.89
C VAL A 587 -15.37 7.32 -20.04
N GLY A 588 -15.80 6.07 -20.15
CA GLY A 588 -17.22 5.78 -20.41
C GLY A 588 -17.59 4.31 -20.27
N ASN A 589 -18.86 4.00 -20.51
CA ASN A 589 -19.35 2.62 -20.39
C ASN A 589 -18.63 1.65 -21.34
N PHE A 590 -18.16 2.09 -22.51
CA PHE A 590 -17.36 1.26 -23.44
C PHE A 590 -16.02 0.80 -22.87
N ASN A 591 -15.41 1.55 -21.93
CA ASN A 591 -14.16 1.16 -21.29
C ASN A 591 -14.36 0.76 -19.82
N ASN A 592 -15.61 0.48 -19.43
CA ASN A 592 -16.04 0.20 -18.05
C ASN A 592 -15.59 1.28 -17.06
N TRP A 593 -15.69 2.55 -17.48
CA TRP A 593 -15.28 3.73 -16.72
C TRP A 593 -13.81 3.70 -16.27
N SER A 594 -12.95 3.00 -17.01
CA SER A 594 -11.51 3.02 -16.77
C SER A 594 -10.95 4.42 -17.05
N LEU A 595 -10.30 5.02 -16.04
CA LEU A 595 -9.62 6.31 -16.15
C LEU A 595 -8.45 6.31 -17.15
N PHE A 596 -8.02 5.15 -17.62
CA PHE A 596 -6.78 4.98 -18.41
C PHE A 596 -6.96 4.08 -19.64
N GLY A 597 -8.13 3.45 -19.83
CA GLY A 597 -8.36 2.52 -20.95
C GLY A 597 -8.36 3.19 -22.33
N THR A 598 -8.63 4.50 -22.39
CA THR A 598 -8.77 5.24 -23.66
C THR A 598 -8.15 6.65 -23.57
N PRO A 599 -6.81 6.76 -23.53
CA PRO A 599 -6.11 8.04 -23.56
C PRO A 599 -6.36 8.79 -24.88
N MET A 600 -6.47 10.11 -24.81
CA MET A 600 -6.67 10.97 -25.98
C MET A 600 -5.33 11.53 -26.50
N THR A 601 -5.28 11.78 -27.80
CA THR A 601 -4.17 12.43 -28.50
C THR A 601 -4.48 13.91 -28.70
N LYS A 602 -3.49 14.77 -28.57
CA LYS A 602 -3.63 16.22 -28.79
C LYS A 602 -3.33 16.58 -30.23
N ASP A 603 -4.11 17.47 -30.81
CA ASP A 603 -3.90 18.11 -32.11
C ASP A 603 -4.23 19.62 -32.05
N GLU A 604 -4.20 20.30 -33.20
CA GLU A 604 -4.43 21.74 -33.33
C GLU A 604 -5.83 22.19 -32.88
N LYS A 605 -6.82 21.29 -32.89
CA LYS A 605 -8.21 21.60 -32.54
C LYS A 605 -8.59 21.07 -31.15
N GLY A 606 -7.63 20.60 -30.34
CA GLY A 606 -7.85 20.11 -28.99
C GLY A 606 -7.38 18.66 -28.81
N TRP A 607 -8.21 17.85 -28.16
CA TRP A 607 -7.91 16.43 -27.91
C TRP A 607 -8.88 15.54 -28.66
N TYR A 608 -8.40 14.39 -29.15
CA TYR A 608 -9.24 13.41 -29.83
C TYR A 608 -8.87 11.96 -29.48
N CYS A 609 -9.86 11.08 -29.59
CA CYS A 609 -9.67 9.64 -29.51
C CYS A 609 -10.60 8.97 -30.50
N ARG A 610 -10.08 8.02 -31.28
CA ARG A 610 -10.88 7.22 -32.22
C ARG A 610 -11.04 5.80 -31.68
N LEU A 611 -12.28 5.35 -31.53
CA LEU A 611 -12.59 4.02 -30.97
C LEU A 611 -13.35 3.17 -32.00
N PRO A 612 -13.03 1.87 -32.12
CA PRO A 612 -13.87 0.90 -32.80
C PRO A 612 -15.04 0.50 -31.89
N LEU A 613 -16.20 1.14 -32.04
CA LEU A 613 -17.41 0.86 -31.28
C LEU A 613 -18.46 0.20 -32.17
N SER A 614 -19.06 -0.89 -31.68
CA SER A 614 -20.25 -1.46 -32.31
C SER A 614 -21.45 -0.51 -32.18
N PRO A 615 -22.47 -0.64 -33.03
CA PRO A 615 -23.70 0.13 -32.90
C PRO A 615 -24.30 0.00 -31.50
N GLY A 616 -24.70 1.12 -30.90
CA GLY A 616 -25.17 1.15 -29.53
C GLY A 616 -25.12 2.53 -28.87
N ARG A 617 -25.61 2.58 -27.63
CA ARG A 617 -25.67 3.80 -26.81
C ARG A 617 -24.51 3.83 -25.82
N TYR A 618 -23.75 4.90 -25.83
CA TYR A 618 -22.58 5.08 -24.97
C TYR A 618 -22.67 6.36 -24.15
N LEU A 619 -22.25 6.27 -22.89
CA LEU A 619 -22.16 7.39 -21.96
C LEU A 619 -20.70 7.61 -21.59
N TYR A 620 -20.26 8.86 -21.61
CA TYR A 620 -18.86 9.21 -21.37
C TYR A 620 -18.66 10.56 -20.70
N LYS A 621 -17.42 10.77 -20.25
CA LYS A 621 -16.85 11.99 -19.69
C LYS A 621 -15.37 12.08 -20.04
N PHE A 622 -14.78 13.23 -19.79
CA PHE A 622 -13.34 13.41 -19.84
C PHE A 622 -12.76 13.42 -18.45
N PHE A 623 -11.57 12.85 -18.31
CA PHE A 623 -10.74 12.99 -17.13
C PHE A 623 -9.50 13.80 -17.52
N ILE A 624 -9.53 15.09 -17.16
CA ILE A 624 -8.56 16.10 -17.58
C ILE A 624 -7.70 16.46 -16.38
N ASP A 625 -6.41 16.12 -16.41
CA ASP A 625 -5.45 16.44 -15.34
C ASP A 625 -5.93 16.10 -13.91
N GLY A 626 -6.69 15.00 -13.76
CA GLY A 626 -7.23 14.55 -12.48
C GLY A 626 -8.63 15.08 -12.13
N VAL A 627 -9.24 15.87 -13.01
CA VAL A 627 -10.57 16.46 -12.82
C VAL A 627 -11.55 15.83 -13.79
N TRP A 628 -12.69 15.39 -13.26
CA TRP A 628 -13.83 14.97 -14.09
C TRP A 628 -14.44 16.17 -14.80
N THR A 629 -14.52 16.10 -16.13
CA THR A 629 -15.03 17.18 -16.97
C THR A 629 -16.05 16.63 -17.95
N ASN A 630 -17.24 17.22 -17.95
CA ASN A 630 -18.28 16.91 -18.95
C ASN A 630 -17.78 17.37 -20.33
N HIS A 631 -18.36 16.83 -21.42
CA HIS A 631 -18.06 17.42 -22.73
C HIS A 631 -18.52 18.89 -22.74
N PRO A 632 -17.66 19.86 -23.08
CA PRO A 632 -17.97 21.29 -22.99
C PRO A 632 -19.22 21.69 -23.78
N GLU A 633 -19.44 21.03 -24.91
CA GLU A 633 -20.58 21.29 -25.80
C GLU A 633 -21.86 20.55 -25.39
N THR A 634 -21.87 19.74 -24.33
CA THR A 634 -23.10 19.08 -23.87
C THR A 634 -23.85 20.02 -22.91
N PRO A 635 -25.07 20.49 -23.27
CA PRO A 635 -25.86 21.34 -22.38
C PRO A 635 -26.16 20.63 -21.06
N LYS A 636 -26.18 21.37 -19.94
CA LYS A 636 -26.43 20.78 -18.61
C LYS A 636 -27.71 19.95 -18.54
N ALA A 637 -28.77 20.39 -19.22
CA ALA A 637 -30.05 19.68 -19.29
C ALA A 637 -29.99 18.37 -20.11
N ALA A 638 -29.01 18.23 -21.00
CA ALA A 638 -28.82 17.04 -21.82
C ALA A 638 -27.95 15.97 -21.15
N LEU A 639 -27.27 16.32 -20.05
CA LEU A 639 -26.40 15.40 -19.34
C LEU A 639 -27.20 14.24 -18.74
N LYS A 640 -26.72 13.03 -18.99
CA LYS A 640 -27.37 11.81 -18.53
C LYS A 640 -26.82 11.36 -17.18
N LYS A 641 -27.60 10.49 -16.55
CA LYS A 641 -27.17 9.59 -15.48
C LYS A 641 -27.23 8.17 -16.01
N ASP A 642 -26.29 7.33 -15.64
CA ASP A 642 -26.25 5.93 -16.09
C ASP A 642 -27.03 4.97 -15.18
N GLY A 643 -27.69 5.49 -14.14
CA GLY A 643 -28.40 4.68 -13.14
C GLY A 643 -27.47 3.93 -12.17
N LYS A 644 -26.15 4.09 -12.30
CA LYS A 644 -25.12 3.44 -11.48
C LYS A 644 -24.28 4.48 -10.71
N GLY A 645 -24.90 5.61 -10.38
CA GLY A 645 -24.26 6.68 -9.60
C GLY A 645 -23.47 7.69 -10.43
N HIS A 646 -23.15 7.41 -11.71
CA HIS A 646 -22.46 8.37 -12.54
C HIS A 646 -23.45 9.40 -13.13
N GLY A 647 -23.10 10.68 -12.99
CA GLY A 647 -23.91 11.80 -13.47
C GLY A 647 -23.09 12.86 -14.18
N GLY A 648 -23.78 13.72 -14.92
CA GLY A 648 -23.11 14.72 -15.75
C GLY A 648 -22.48 14.11 -17.00
N LEU A 649 -23.08 13.06 -17.55
CA LEU A 649 -22.51 12.27 -18.64
C LEU A 649 -22.97 12.78 -19.99
N THR A 650 -22.05 12.79 -20.96
CA THR A 650 -22.39 13.00 -22.36
C THR A 650 -22.79 11.68 -23.00
N GLU A 651 -23.78 11.72 -23.88
CA GLU A 651 -24.27 10.55 -24.62
C GLU A 651 -23.82 10.61 -26.07
N ILE A 652 -23.48 9.46 -26.64
CA ILE A 652 -23.31 9.26 -28.07
C ILE A 652 -24.01 7.98 -28.50
N ILE A 653 -24.71 8.04 -29.63
CA ILE A 653 -25.36 6.89 -30.26
C ILE A 653 -24.56 6.55 -31.51
N VAL A 654 -24.09 5.31 -31.59
CA VAL A 654 -23.37 4.78 -32.76
C VAL A 654 -24.38 4.00 -33.58
N ASN A 655 -24.65 4.48 -34.80
CA ASN A 655 -25.56 3.84 -35.74
C ASN A 655 -24.83 2.77 -36.57
N LYS A 656 -25.60 1.89 -37.23
CA LYS A 656 -25.07 0.84 -38.12
C LYS A 656 -24.35 1.40 -39.33
#